data_AF-A0A5P8E7H4-F1
#
_entry.id   AF-A0A5P8E7H4-F1
#
_cell.length_a   1.000
_cell.length_b   1.000
_cell.length_c   1.000
_cell.angle_alpha   90.00
_cell.angle_beta   90.00
_cell.angle_gamma   90.00
#
_symmetry.space_group_name_H-M   'P 1'
#
loop_
_entity.id
_entity.type
_entity.pdbx_description
1 polymer ?
#
loop_
_entity_poly.entity_id
_entity_poly.type
_entity_poly.pdbx_seq_one_letter_code
_entity_poly.pdbx_strand_id
1 'polypeptide(L)'
;MQIAKDLNKKIQKIGRYLPQSNKFMTQTKKILILFIMVFAMVSSVSAIRPERRPYFFLQSDGTRVTVYRNGDGHSGVLFYTTEDDVVLVKGANGDLCYAYPEGDRLRSSGIMAHNASLRDAHETEYIKSVNLDLKKATSVVKSRRRGVRRVSAPGGDGLGTYGQKSSGAVPSIGNPVIPIIMVNFSDIKFSYTDAAHLERQYNEEGYTDDRGSVGSVRDYFIEQSNGMFKPEFKVVAEVELKKEASYYGKDESEDEIDVNLDEFVTEAFAAAVKKGFNPKNYVYNNDGVPCVVFIYAGQGEATSYGDDADGYLWPCEWDDYGTYGGAVINSFFIGNEMEYVWSRRGSSYVSSEPHYAGIGTFCHEFGHALGLPDFYCTNYGHDATPFGYWSIMDYGSYHNGGFAPVGYLAYEKSFMGWLNIRELTDPEAVTLAPSTASAGENAVLVRNDKNQKEYYIFENRQPGRWYPSNMAGGMLVTHFDYNASQWSANTLNNDEDHLRATVFAADGQVEPYSGQGLNFMSDLFTGRNGSTISNSSVPAMKAFTGTYMNKPIYKIAVKDDSLMTFNFLEQEVYSYTVGDTITVDGVSYVLQKNKKAVVTASQSGKYEGDVIVPENFIHEDILFTVVGIDETAFCDCPSLYSVSFHTSVEKVADGAFSNSPNLMSIWVSTDNAKYESIDGALYTNRNLDGQAISSQATFDWANNPMGLPVSTNSSQAAGNINSAVTENDVTFTCTHGTTATRLWQSGTSITLRVYSTGTITLTAPAGASISKIEFTATDFSLTPDVGTMSSRTWTGEAESVTFTASSRTNITKIVVTLEATSSSVWTLLKAPQGKGGTFAAADGVKMIAAGALEGSKYTTIVLPASVEDLGASSVAAPMMTTLYAAMETAPTVSENPFTGVDQTACVLKVYDSSLNSYAATNWWKDFLQKEPISGELPTAIGSVSIFGGENVIYDLQGRRVQQMQKGVYIINGKKVVK
;
A
#
# COMPACT_ATOMS: atom_id res chain seq x y z
N MET A 1 37.41 5.08 34.49
CA MET A 1 37.06 5.98 35.62
C MET A 1 38.25 6.79 36.15
N GLN A 2 39.46 6.23 36.25
CA GLN A 2 40.67 6.96 36.68
C GLN A 2 41.16 7.99 35.65
N ILE A 3 41.05 7.67 34.36
CA ILE A 3 41.40 8.58 33.24
C ILE A 3 40.57 9.88 33.26
N ALA A 4 39.28 9.78 33.62
CA ALA A 4 38.40 10.95 33.76
C ALA A 4 38.80 11.85 34.94
N LYS A 5 39.37 11.29 36.02
CA LYS A 5 39.89 12.07 37.16
C LYS A 5 41.21 12.77 36.82
N ASP A 6 42.07 12.15 36.04
CA ASP A 6 43.35 12.75 35.61
C ASP A 6 43.17 13.84 34.56
N LEU A 7 42.17 13.71 33.68
CA LEU A 7 41.80 14.76 32.73
C LEU A 7 41.27 16.00 33.46
N ASN A 8 40.46 15.80 34.51
CA ASN A 8 39.90 16.91 35.29
C ASN A 8 40.96 17.67 36.09
N LYS A 9 42.00 16.98 36.59
CA LYS A 9 43.17 17.61 37.24
C LYS A 9 44.04 18.42 36.26
N LYS A 10 44.17 17.97 35.01
CA LYS A 10 44.92 18.73 33.97
C LYS A 10 44.17 19.99 33.53
N ILE A 11 42.84 19.91 33.39
CA ILE A 11 41.99 21.05 33.01
C ILE A 11 42.00 22.16 34.08
N GLN A 12 41.99 21.79 35.37
CA GLN A 12 42.08 22.77 36.46
C GLN A 12 43.44 23.50 36.54
N LYS A 13 44.52 22.88 36.03
CA LYS A 13 45.86 23.47 36.05
C LYS A 13 46.06 24.54 34.96
N ILE A 14 45.31 24.46 33.87
CA ILE A 14 45.36 25.42 32.74
C ILE A 14 44.55 26.70 33.06
N GLY A 15 43.53 26.62 33.91
CA GLY A 15 42.67 27.75 34.28
C GLY A 15 43.31 28.85 35.16
N ARG A 16 44.57 28.70 35.58
CA ARG A 16 45.25 29.68 36.48
C ARG A 16 46.01 30.80 35.75
N TYR A 17 46.07 30.80 34.42
CA TYR A 17 46.89 31.76 33.65
C TYR A 17 46.12 32.74 32.75
N LEU A 18 44.81 32.93 32.92
CA LEU A 18 44.03 33.85 32.08
C LEU A 18 43.34 34.96 32.89
N PRO A 19 43.42 36.25 32.48
CA PRO A 19 42.84 37.37 33.24
C PRO A 19 41.31 37.37 33.20
N GLN A 20 40.72 37.80 34.32
CA GLN A 20 39.27 37.88 34.53
C GLN A 20 38.62 38.95 33.63
N SER A 21 37.83 38.52 32.64
CA SER A 21 36.70 39.32 32.14
C SER A 21 35.49 38.40 31.85
N ASN A 22 34.49 38.47 32.73
CA ASN A 22 33.40 37.50 32.86
C ASN A 22 32.25 37.65 31.84
N LYS A 23 32.47 38.30 30.69
CA LYS A 23 31.41 38.50 29.67
C LYS A 23 31.72 37.96 28.28
N PHE A 24 32.96 37.58 27.97
CA PHE A 24 33.31 36.98 26.67
C PHE A 24 33.34 35.43 26.68
N MET A 25 33.44 34.78 27.85
CA MET A 25 33.61 33.32 27.93
C MET A 25 32.34 32.49 27.73
N THR A 26 31.15 33.09 27.82
CA THR A 26 29.87 32.38 27.69
C THR A 26 29.38 32.26 26.24
N GLN A 27 29.84 33.12 25.33
CA GLN A 27 29.56 32.99 23.89
C GLN A 27 30.60 32.10 23.18
N THR A 28 31.89 32.15 23.56
CA THR A 28 32.93 31.34 22.90
C THR A 28 32.87 29.85 23.28
N LYS A 29 32.37 29.50 24.49
CA LYS A 29 32.14 28.09 24.86
C LYS A 29 30.93 27.45 24.16
N LYS A 30 29.92 28.24 23.78
CA LYS A 30 28.81 27.75 22.97
C LYS A 30 29.21 27.57 21.50
N ILE A 31 30.10 28.41 20.99
CA ILE A 31 30.62 28.30 19.61
C ILE A 31 31.64 27.16 19.47
N LEU A 32 32.45 26.89 20.50
CA LEU A 32 33.43 25.78 20.44
C LEU A 32 32.80 24.39 20.68
N ILE A 33 31.70 24.30 21.43
CA ILE A 33 30.92 23.04 21.58
C ILE A 33 30.01 22.80 20.36
N LEU A 34 29.62 23.86 19.64
CA LEU A 34 28.92 23.73 18.36
C LEU A 34 29.88 23.39 17.21
N PHE A 35 31.16 23.77 17.28
CA PHE A 35 32.18 23.40 16.28
C PHE A 35 32.71 21.96 16.44
N ILE A 36 32.61 21.35 17.62
CA ILE A 36 33.01 19.95 17.85
C ILE A 36 31.85 18.96 17.57
N MET A 37 30.62 19.45 17.40
CA MET A 37 29.46 18.63 16.98
C MET A 37 29.19 18.64 15.45
N VAL A 38 30.07 19.25 14.63
CA VAL A 38 29.93 19.31 13.15
C VAL A 38 30.95 18.44 12.41
N PHE A 39 31.74 17.61 13.10
CA PHE A 39 32.65 16.63 12.46
C PHE A 39 32.42 15.20 12.94
N ALA A 40 31.16 14.79 12.99
CA ALA A 40 30.77 13.39 12.86
C ALA A 40 29.83 13.32 11.64
N MET A 41 30.39 13.51 10.44
CA MET A 41 29.70 13.08 9.23
C MET A 41 29.64 11.55 9.31
N VAL A 42 28.43 11.01 9.40
CA VAL A 42 28.20 9.58 9.27
C VAL A 42 28.29 9.30 7.77
N SER A 43 29.47 8.89 7.29
CA SER A 43 29.64 8.42 5.91
C SER A 43 29.00 7.03 5.77
N SER A 44 28.51 6.74 4.57
CA SER A 44 27.83 5.48 4.27
C SER A 44 28.36 4.85 3.00
N VAL A 45 28.70 3.56 3.12
CA VAL A 45 29.41 2.75 2.12
C VAL A 45 28.47 1.66 1.62
N SER A 46 28.54 1.32 0.34
CA SER A 46 28.01 0.04 -0.17
C SER A 46 29.00 -0.56 -1.14
N ALA A 47 28.94 -1.88 -1.19
CA ALA A 47 29.88 -2.70 -1.90
C ALA A 47 29.14 -3.98 -2.28
N ILE A 48 29.31 -4.35 -3.54
CA ILE A 48 28.74 -5.54 -4.11
C ILE A 48 29.29 -6.78 -3.39
N ARG A 49 28.40 -7.75 -3.17
CA ARG A 49 28.78 -9.08 -2.70
C ARG A 49 29.72 -9.78 -3.70
N PRO A 50 30.66 -10.63 -3.26
CA PRO A 50 31.51 -11.40 -4.13
C PRO A 50 30.68 -12.30 -5.02
N GLU A 51 31.22 -12.57 -6.20
CA GLU A 51 30.68 -13.59 -7.05
C GLU A 51 30.78 -14.95 -6.32
N ARG A 52 29.63 -15.50 -5.91
CA ARG A 52 29.46 -16.82 -5.28
C ARG A 52 29.90 -17.93 -6.24
N ARG A 53 31.18 -18.25 -6.22
CA ARG A 53 31.79 -19.34 -6.95
C ARG A 53 32.84 -20.05 -6.09
N PRO A 54 33.02 -21.36 -6.29
CA PRO A 54 34.02 -22.10 -5.54
C PRO A 54 35.42 -21.75 -6.05
N TYR A 55 36.33 -21.51 -5.12
CA TYR A 55 37.69 -21.06 -5.33
C TYR A 55 38.66 -22.00 -4.58
N PHE A 56 39.88 -22.18 -5.10
CA PHE A 56 40.90 -23.02 -4.50
C PHE A 56 41.89 -22.20 -3.69
N PHE A 57 41.90 -22.40 -2.38
CA PHE A 57 42.89 -21.81 -1.49
C PHE A 57 44.06 -22.79 -1.30
N LEU A 58 45.29 -22.38 -1.64
CA LEU A 58 46.50 -23.16 -1.35
C LEU A 58 46.95 -22.94 0.10
N GLN A 59 47.03 -24.01 0.87
CA GLN A 59 47.50 -23.95 2.25
C GLN A 59 49.02 -24.13 2.33
N SER A 60 49.60 -23.70 3.45
CA SER A 60 51.04 -23.71 3.70
C SER A 60 51.67 -25.11 3.71
N ASP A 61 50.87 -26.16 3.89
CA ASP A 61 51.29 -27.56 3.80
C ASP A 61 51.26 -28.14 2.36
N GLY A 62 50.84 -27.32 1.39
CA GLY A 62 50.73 -27.67 -0.03
C GLY A 62 49.41 -28.33 -0.42
N THR A 63 48.48 -28.53 0.51
CA THR A 63 47.11 -28.99 0.20
C THR A 63 46.24 -27.84 -0.32
N ARG A 64 45.13 -28.18 -0.96
CA ARG A 64 44.14 -27.22 -1.47
C ARG A 64 42.79 -27.48 -0.85
N VAL A 65 42.13 -26.40 -0.41
CA VAL A 65 40.74 -26.42 0.04
C VAL A 65 39.87 -25.63 -0.93
N THR A 66 38.72 -26.20 -1.30
CA THR A 66 37.73 -25.55 -2.16
C THR A 66 36.75 -24.79 -1.27
N VAL A 67 36.64 -23.48 -1.46
CA VAL A 67 35.84 -22.61 -0.60
C VAL A 67 35.03 -21.60 -1.39
N TYR A 68 33.95 -21.10 -0.79
CA TYR A 68 33.23 -19.90 -1.20
C TYR A 68 33.65 -18.74 -0.30
N ARG A 69 33.91 -17.58 -0.90
CA ARG A 69 34.17 -16.33 -0.17
C ARG A 69 32.82 -15.69 0.20
N ASN A 70 32.69 -15.27 1.45
CA ASN A 70 31.51 -14.57 1.97
C ASN A 70 31.98 -13.26 2.65
N GLY A 71 31.32 -12.15 2.35
CA GLY A 71 31.66 -10.84 2.90
C GLY A 71 31.36 -9.69 1.96
N ASP A 72 31.31 -8.44 2.43
CA ASP A 72 30.95 -7.25 1.65
C ASP A 72 32.05 -6.17 1.61
N GLY A 73 33.32 -6.56 1.79
CA GLY A 73 34.47 -5.67 1.64
C GLY A 73 34.60 -4.52 2.66
N HIS A 74 33.62 -4.31 3.56
CA HIS A 74 33.66 -3.14 4.44
C HIS A 74 33.00 -3.32 5.81
N SER A 75 32.05 -4.26 5.98
CA SER A 75 31.40 -4.47 7.29
C SER A 75 32.26 -5.26 8.28
N GLY A 76 33.50 -5.60 7.91
CA GLY A 76 34.36 -6.44 8.72
C GLY A 76 33.79 -7.87 8.85
N VAL A 77 33.23 -8.37 7.75
CA VAL A 77 32.71 -9.74 7.64
C VAL A 77 33.42 -10.38 6.46
N LEU A 78 34.63 -10.92 6.64
CA LEU A 78 35.27 -11.79 5.65
C LEU A 78 35.43 -13.18 6.24
N PHE A 79 34.72 -14.15 5.67
CA PHE A 79 34.86 -15.55 6.05
C PHE A 79 34.64 -16.46 4.84
N TYR A 80 35.04 -17.71 5.00
CA TYR A 80 35.00 -18.69 3.92
C TYR A 80 34.12 -19.87 4.33
N THR A 81 33.51 -20.53 3.36
CA THR A 81 32.80 -21.80 3.59
C THR A 81 33.32 -22.87 2.66
N THR A 82 33.53 -24.09 3.15
CA THR A 82 33.82 -25.24 2.28
C THR A 82 32.60 -25.64 1.44
N GLU A 83 32.78 -26.55 0.47
CA GLU A 83 31.67 -27.09 -0.35
C GLU A 83 30.54 -27.78 0.45
N ASP A 84 30.82 -28.18 1.67
CA ASP A 84 29.87 -28.76 2.64
C ASP A 84 29.57 -27.80 3.81
N ASP A 85 29.64 -26.49 3.55
CA ASP A 85 29.18 -25.41 4.42
C ASP A 85 29.90 -25.27 5.79
N VAL A 86 31.14 -25.77 5.89
CA VAL A 86 31.95 -25.58 7.10
C VAL A 86 32.62 -24.21 7.09
N VAL A 87 32.44 -23.43 8.16
CA VAL A 87 32.89 -22.04 8.26
C VAL A 87 34.37 -21.95 8.64
N LEU A 88 35.11 -21.19 7.84
CA LEU A 88 36.55 -20.98 7.96
C LEU A 88 36.89 -19.49 8.04
N VAL A 89 37.99 -19.18 8.70
CA VAL A 89 38.61 -17.84 8.73
C VAL A 89 40.12 -17.96 8.63
N LYS A 90 40.83 -16.87 8.30
CA LYS A 90 42.29 -16.90 8.18
C LYS A 90 42.97 -17.00 9.57
N GLY A 91 43.90 -17.94 9.70
CA GLY A 91 44.81 -18.02 10.84
C GLY A 91 45.97 -17.03 10.73
N ALA A 92 46.75 -16.89 11.81
CA ALA A 92 47.87 -15.95 11.89
C ALA A 92 48.96 -16.13 10.82
N ASN A 93 49.04 -17.32 10.20
CA ASN A 93 50.01 -17.65 9.16
C ASN A 93 49.44 -17.48 7.74
N GLY A 94 48.20 -17.00 7.60
CA GLY A 94 47.49 -16.84 6.32
C GLY A 94 46.66 -18.06 5.89
N ASP A 95 46.85 -19.23 6.51
CA ASP A 95 46.07 -20.45 6.20
C ASP A 95 44.61 -20.33 6.61
N LEU A 96 43.70 -20.96 5.85
CA LEU A 96 42.31 -21.11 6.26
C LEU A 96 42.17 -22.15 7.38
N CYS A 97 41.63 -21.72 8.51
CA CYS A 97 41.37 -22.56 9.68
C CYS A 97 39.89 -22.61 10.00
N TYR A 98 39.45 -23.67 10.68
CA TYR A 98 38.08 -23.74 11.20
C TYR A 98 37.78 -22.57 12.14
N ALA A 99 36.61 -21.97 12.01
CA ALA A 99 36.20 -20.83 12.83
C ALA A 99 35.50 -21.26 14.12
N TYR A 100 35.56 -20.42 15.15
CA TYR A 100 34.69 -20.49 16.33
C TYR A 100 34.16 -19.10 16.71
N PRO A 101 32.99 -19.01 17.35
CA PRO A 101 32.44 -17.73 17.79
C PRO A 101 33.10 -17.23 19.08
N GLU A 102 33.52 -15.97 19.09
CA GLU A 102 34.03 -15.25 20.27
C GLU A 102 33.34 -13.87 20.37
N GLY A 103 32.30 -13.78 21.20
CA GLY A 103 31.51 -12.55 21.31
C GLY A 103 30.73 -12.28 20.01
N ASP A 104 31.03 -11.16 19.36
CA ASP A 104 30.47 -10.72 18.08
C ASP A 104 31.42 -10.98 16.89
N ARG A 105 32.36 -11.92 17.04
CA ARG A 105 33.40 -12.22 16.05
C ARG A 105 33.54 -13.70 15.78
N LEU A 106 33.96 -14.01 14.56
CA LEU A 106 34.55 -15.30 14.22
C LEU A 106 36.04 -15.23 14.54
N ARG A 107 36.61 -16.34 15.00
CA ARG A 107 38.04 -16.45 15.33
C ARG A 107 38.59 -17.74 14.78
N SER A 108 39.84 -17.67 14.33
CA SER A 108 40.59 -18.84 13.89
C SER A 108 40.85 -19.79 15.05
N SER A 109 40.46 -21.05 14.89
CA SER A 109 40.83 -22.14 15.79
C SER A 109 42.34 -22.48 15.79
N GLY A 110 43.07 -22.01 14.77
CA GLY A 110 44.41 -22.47 14.45
C GLY A 110 44.47 -23.88 13.85
N ILE A 111 43.33 -24.57 13.68
CA ILE A 111 43.25 -25.87 13.03
C ILE A 111 43.03 -25.64 11.54
N MET A 112 44.07 -25.90 10.75
CA MET A 112 44.05 -25.81 9.29
C MET A 112 42.97 -26.71 8.69
N ALA A 113 42.26 -26.19 7.70
CA ALA A 113 41.04 -26.83 7.18
C ALA A 113 41.24 -27.52 5.84
N HIS A 114 40.80 -28.78 5.74
CA HIS A 114 40.81 -29.53 4.48
C HIS A 114 39.41 -29.73 3.88
N ASN A 115 39.39 -30.02 2.57
CA ASN A 115 38.19 -30.52 1.88
C ASN A 115 37.63 -31.75 2.60
N ALA A 116 36.31 -31.93 2.58
CA ALA A 116 35.60 -32.96 3.36
C ALA A 116 36.18 -34.39 3.21
N SER A 117 36.69 -34.73 2.03
CA SER A 117 37.31 -36.03 1.73
C SER A 117 38.72 -36.23 2.31
N LEU A 118 39.38 -35.16 2.76
CA LEU A 118 40.75 -35.14 3.25
C LEU A 118 40.85 -34.87 4.76
N ARG A 119 39.73 -34.59 5.44
CA ARG A 119 39.71 -34.28 6.87
C ARG A 119 40.10 -35.47 7.73
N ASP A 120 40.93 -35.22 8.74
CA ASP A 120 41.25 -36.23 9.73
C ASP A 120 40.19 -36.34 10.85
N ALA A 121 40.43 -37.25 11.81
CA ALA A 121 39.52 -37.45 12.93
C ALA A 121 39.46 -36.23 13.87
N HIS A 122 40.56 -35.48 14.01
CA HIS A 122 40.65 -34.31 14.87
C HIS A 122 39.85 -33.14 14.30
N GLU A 123 39.97 -32.89 12.99
CA GLU A 123 39.15 -31.90 12.26
C GLU A 123 37.66 -32.26 12.35
N THR A 124 37.32 -33.52 12.10
CA THR A 124 35.93 -34.00 12.14
C THR A 124 35.31 -33.85 13.54
N GLU A 125 36.08 -34.11 14.59
CA GLU A 125 35.64 -33.95 15.97
C GLU A 125 35.54 -32.45 16.36
N TYR A 126 36.47 -31.62 15.88
CA TYR A 126 36.42 -30.17 16.10
C TYR A 126 35.16 -29.54 15.48
N ILE A 127 34.88 -29.82 14.20
CA ILE A 127 33.69 -29.31 13.50
C ILE A 127 32.42 -29.66 14.27
N LYS A 128 32.30 -30.92 14.72
CA LYS A 128 31.16 -31.37 15.54
C LYS A 128 31.08 -30.66 16.88
N SER A 129 32.22 -30.39 17.51
CA SER A 129 32.28 -29.75 18.83
C SER A 129 31.87 -28.28 18.79
N VAL A 130 32.30 -27.55 17.75
CA VAL A 130 31.98 -26.12 17.60
C VAL A 130 30.56 -25.94 17.08
N ASN A 131 30.07 -26.86 16.24
CA ASN A 131 28.71 -26.86 15.69
C ASN A 131 28.33 -25.50 15.09
N LEU A 132 29.27 -24.92 14.32
CA LEU A 132 29.13 -23.63 13.66
C LEU A 132 28.79 -23.88 12.19
N ASP A 133 27.50 -23.77 11.89
CA ASP A 133 26.99 -23.69 10.52
C ASP A 133 27.00 -22.24 10.04
N LEU A 134 26.81 -22.04 8.73
CA LEU A 134 26.75 -20.72 8.10
C LEU A 134 25.78 -19.78 8.83
N LYS A 135 24.56 -20.24 9.14
CA LYS A 135 23.52 -19.43 9.81
C LYS A 135 23.97 -18.91 11.18
N LYS A 136 24.63 -19.75 11.98
CA LYS A 136 25.20 -19.36 13.28
C LYS A 136 26.40 -18.43 13.10
N ALA A 137 27.31 -18.73 12.18
CA ALA A 137 28.46 -17.88 11.92
C ALA A 137 28.03 -16.47 11.54
N THR A 138 27.04 -16.34 10.67
CA THR A 138 26.59 -15.02 10.29
C THR A 138 25.88 -14.29 11.41
N SER A 139 25.11 -14.99 12.26
CA SER A 139 24.46 -14.38 13.43
C SER A 139 25.43 -13.73 14.42
N VAL A 140 26.67 -14.24 14.48
CA VAL A 140 27.74 -13.72 15.33
C VAL A 140 28.23 -12.37 14.81
N VAL A 141 28.27 -12.18 13.49
CA VAL A 141 28.78 -10.96 12.84
C VAL A 141 27.71 -9.86 12.65
N LYS A 142 26.42 -10.16 12.90
CA LYS A 142 25.25 -9.26 12.70
C LYS A 142 25.23 -7.94 13.53
N SER A 143 26.20 -7.64 14.38
CA SER A 143 26.09 -6.57 15.39
C SER A 143 26.52 -5.17 14.94
N ARG A 144 27.14 -4.99 13.77
CA ARG A 144 27.74 -3.71 13.37
C ARG A 144 26.76 -2.82 12.61
N ARG A 145 26.34 -1.73 13.25
CA ARG A 145 25.45 -0.72 12.66
C ARG A 145 26.15 0.00 11.50
N ARG A 146 25.61 -0.15 10.30
CA ARG A 146 25.97 0.62 9.10
C ARG A 146 25.55 2.09 9.24
N GLY A 147 26.30 2.99 8.61
CA GLY A 147 25.89 4.39 8.43
C GLY A 147 24.56 4.48 7.68
N VAL A 148 23.77 5.52 7.97
CA VAL A 148 22.44 5.71 7.35
C VAL A 148 22.62 6.47 6.03
N ARG A 149 22.19 5.88 4.91
CA ARG A 149 22.24 6.51 3.58
C ARG A 149 21.09 7.47 3.32
N ARG A 150 21.25 8.35 2.33
CA ARG A 150 20.16 9.12 1.72
C ARG A 150 19.38 8.29 0.69
N VAL A 151 18.78 7.20 1.15
CA VAL A 151 17.93 6.34 0.34
C VAL A 151 16.50 6.55 0.79
N SER A 152 15.80 7.49 0.17
CA SER A 152 14.36 7.68 0.33
C SER A 152 13.67 7.86 -1.02
N ALA A 153 12.64 7.06 -1.26
CA ALA A 153 11.76 7.28 -2.40
C ALA A 153 10.88 8.52 -2.12
N PRO A 154 10.75 9.47 -3.06
CA PRO A 154 9.94 10.67 -2.87
C PRO A 154 8.48 10.40 -2.46
N GLY A 155 7.89 9.26 -2.85
CA GLY A 155 6.49 8.90 -2.59
C GLY A 155 6.16 8.44 -1.17
N GLY A 156 7.17 8.18 -0.32
CA GLY A 156 6.97 7.79 1.09
C GLY A 156 6.49 6.34 1.32
N ASP A 157 6.15 5.63 0.25
CA ASP A 157 5.72 4.22 0.17
C ASP A 157 6.73 3.32 -0.57
N GLY A 158 7.90 3.87 -0.91
CA GLY A 158 8.94 3.16 -1.63
C GLY A 158 8.89 3.32 -3.14
N LEU A 159 7.86 3.96 -3.69
CA LEU A 159 7.79 4.34 -5.11
C LEU A 159 8.24 5.79 -5.30
N GLY A 160 8.82 6.08 -6.46
CA GLY A 160 9.17 7.44 -6.83
C GLY A 160 7.99 8.16 -7.48
N THR A 161 8.15 9.47 -7.66
CA THR A 161 7.20 10.27 -8.45
C THR A 161 7.76 10.40 -9.85
N TYR A 162 6.97 10.03 -10.86
CA TYR A 162 7.41 10.12 -12.26
C TYR A 162 7.86 11.53 -12.61
N GLY A 163 9.06 11.65 -13.19
CA GLY A 163 9.67 12.95 -13.53
C GLY A 163 10.40 13.65 -12.36
N GLN A 164 10.44 13.06 -11.16
CA GLN A 164 11.20 13.60 -10.02
C GLN A 164 12.43 12.74 -9.74
N LYS A 165 13.57 13.39 -9.49
CA LYS A 165 14.81 12.69 -9.14
C LYS A 165 14.68 11.98 -7.79
N SER A 166 15.38 10.85 -7.63
CA SER A 166 15.60 10.21 -6.34
C SER A 166 16.50 11.06 -5.42
N SER A 167 16.67 10.61 -4.18
CA SER A 167 17.47 11.29 -3.15
C SER A 167 18.96 10.91 -3.11
N GLY A 168 19.43 10.11 -4.07
CA GLY A 168 20.84 9.70 -4.18
C GLY A 168 21.80 10.87 -4.46
N ALA A 169 23.09 10.63 -4.21
CA ALA A 169 24.18 11.58 -4.47
C ALA A 169 24.27 12.00 -5.94
N VAL A 170 23.96 11.07 -6.85
CA VAL A 170 23.81 11.30 -8.28
C VAL A 170 22.33 11.54 -8.60
N PRO A 171 21.98 12.65 -9.27
CA PRO A 171 20.61 12.88 -9.67
C PRO A 171 20.17 11.84 -10.71
N SER A 172 19.11 11.11 -10.43
CA SER A 172 18.56 10.13 -11.37
C SER A 172 17.94 10.73 -12.62
N ILE A 173 17.88 12.04 -12.78
CA ILE A 173 17.31 12.70 -13.97
C ILE A 173 18.26 13.82 -14.41
N GLY A 174 18.44 13.94 -15.73
CA GLY A 174 19.27 14.95 -16.37
C GLY A 174 20.57 14.40 -16.94
N ASN A 175 21.55 15.27 -17.16
CA ASN A 175 22.75 14.96 -17.95
C ASN A 175 24.03 15.41 -17.22
N PRO A 176 24.38 14.80 -16.05
CA PRO A 176 25.60 15.13 -15.36
C PRO A 176 26.84 14.62 -16.13
N VAL A 177 27.95 15.35 -16.01
CA VAL A 177 29.26 14.87 -16.47
C VAL A 177 30.03 14.32 -15.26
N ILE A 178 30.42 13.05 -15.32
CA ILE A 178 31.04 12.28 -14.24
C ILE A 178 32.54 12.10 -14.56
N PRO A 179 33.46 12.68 -13.76
CA PRO A 179 34.89 12.52 -13.99
C PRO A 179 35.39 11.13 -13.58
N ILE A 180 36.25 10.55 -14.43
CA ILE A 180 36.98 9.30 -14.22
C ILE A 180 38.47 9.60 -14.02
N ILE A 181 39.06 9.07 -12.95
CA ILE A 181 40.49 9.08 -12.67
C ILE A 181 41.01 7.65 -12.79
N MET A 182 41.96 7.43 -13.70
CA MET A 182 42.67 6.15 -13.83
C MET A 182 43.85 6.13 -12.87
N VAL A 183 43.99 5.09 -12.06
CA VAL A 183 44.95 5.00 -10.96
C VAL A 183 45.89 3.81 -11.12
N ASN A 184 47.16 4.10 -11.43
CA ASN A 184 48.24 3.11 -11.38
C ASN A 184 48.81 3.01 -9.95
N PHE A 185 49.30 1.83 -9.59
CA PHE A 185 50.11 1.61 -8.38
C PHE A 185 51.61 1.68 -8.71
N SER A 186 52.48 1.64 -7.70
CA SER A 186 53.93 1.63 -7.95
C SER A 186 54.42 0.36 -8.63
N ASP A 187 53.73 -0.77 -8.40
CA ASP A 187 54.04 -2.11 -8.89
C ASP A 187 53.12 -2.58 -10.03
N ILE A 188 51.84 -2.18 -10.02
CA ILE A 188 50.84 -2.58 -11.02
C ILE A 188 50.44 -1.38 -11.89
N LYS A 189 50.45 -1.58 -13.22
CA LYS A 189 50.08 -0.58 -14.23
C LYS A 189 48.94 -1.08 -15.12
N PHE A 190 48.18 -0.13 -15.67
CA PHE A 190 47.18 -0.39 -16.70
C PHE A 190 47.79 -1.15 -17.88
N SER A 191 47.15 -2.23 -18.30
CA SER A 191 47.67 -3.13 -19.34
C SER A 191 46.59 -3.73 -20.25
N TYR A 192 45.31 -3.63 -19.88
CA TYR A 192 44.16 -4.17 -20.60
C TYR A 192 43.21 -3.09 -21.11
N THR A 193 43.24 -1.90 -20.50
CA THR A 193 42.50 -0.74 -20.98
C THR A 193 43.38 0.51 -21.02
N ASP A 194 42.94 1.49 -21.79
CA ASP A 194 43.52 2.83 -21.82
C ASP A 194 42.39 3.88 -21.76
N ALA A 195 42.75 5.16 -21.66
CA ALA A 195 41.77 6.23 -21.57
C ALA A 195 40.79 6.26 -22.77
N ALA A 196 41.26 5.92 -23.98
CA ALA A 196 40.42 5.96 -25.17
C ALA A 196 39.42 4.79 -25.21
N HIS A 197 39.86 3.59 -24.82
CA HIS A 197 38.97 2.45 -24.63
C HIS A 197 37.94 2.75 -23.55
N LEU A 198 38.35 3.24 -22.38
CA LEU A 198 37.45 3.49 -21.25
C LEU A 198 36.39 4.55 -21.58
N GLU A 199 36.77 5.63 -22.27
CA GLU A 199 35.83 6.64 -22.78
C GLU A 199 34.77 6.04 -23.71
N ARG A 200 35.16 5.10 -24.59
CA ARG A 200 34.23 4.42 -25.51
C ARG A 200 33.32 3.47 -24.75
N GLN A 201 33.86 2.62 -23.89
CA GLN A 201 33.10 1.67 -23.07
C GLN A 201 32.06 2.37 -22.20
N TYR A 202 32.36 3.59 -21.72
CA TYR A 202 31.43 4.34 -20.89
C TYR A 202 30.45 5.21 -21.68
N ASN A 203 30.78 5.70 -22.89
CA ASN A 203 29.96 6.70 -23.58
C ASN A 203 29.47 6.36 -25.00
N GLU A 204 30.16 5.47 -25.73
CA GLU A 204 29.87 5.25 -27.15
C GLU A 204 28.50 4.61 -27.33
N GLU A 205 27.67 5.25 -28.17
CA GLU A 205 26.35 4.73 -28.50
C GLU A 205 26.50 3.45 -29.33
N GLY A 206 25.90 2.36 -28.87
CA GLY A 206 26.00 1.07 -29.56
C GLY A 206 27.30 0.33 -29.32
N TYR A 207 28.04 0.62 -28.23
CA TYR A 207 29.35 0.00 -27.97
C TYR A 207 29.29 -1.53 -27.94
N THR A 208 30.06 -2.20 -28.80
CA THR A 208 30.12 -3.67 -28.92
C THR A 208 31.52 -4.23 -29.15
N ASP A 209 32.56 -3.39 -29.04
CA ASP A 209 33.94 -3.79 -29.37
C ASP A 209 34.49 -4.85 -28.41
N ASP A 210 33.95 -4.81 -27.20
CA ASP A 210 34.26 -5.72 -26.12
C ASP A 210 33.44 -7.01 -26.24
N ARG A 211 34.11 -8.16 -26.15
CA ARG A 211 33.46 -9.47 -26.28
C ARG A 211 32.34 -9.61 -25.23
N GLY A 212 31.11 -9.74 -25.71
CA GLY A 212 29.92 -9.89 -24.85
C GLY A 212 29.27 -8.57 -24.42
N SER A 213 29.90 -7.42 -24.73
CA SER A 213 29.25 -6.12 -24.55
C SER A 213 28.08 -5.97 -25.52
N VAL A 214 26.99 -5.43 -25.00
CA VAL A 214 25.80 -5.11 -25.79
C VAL A 214 25.58 -3.61 -25.89
N GLY A 215 26.31 -2.80 -25.14
CA GLY A 215 26.26 -1.33 -25.12
C GLY A 215 27.23 -0.73 -24.13
N SER A 216 27.32 0.60 -24.13
CA SER A 216 28.10 1.34 -23.14
C SER A 216 27.36 1.53 -21.81
N VAL A 217 28.07 1.98 -20.79
CA VAL A 217 27.45 2.43 -19.52
C VAL A 217 26.36 3.49 -19.78
N ARG A 218 26.65 4.44 -20.67
CA ARG A 218 25.69 5.46 -21.07
C ARG A 218 24.47 4.89 -21.78
N ASP A 219 24.64 3.91 -22.67
CA ASP A 219 23.50 3.22 -23.31
C ASP A 219 22.61 2.54 -22.27
N TYR A 220 23.20 1.86 -21.28
CA TYR A 220 22.47 1.21 -20.20
C TYR A 220 21.54 2.21 -19.50
N PHE A 221 22.10 3.31 -18.98
CA PHE A 221 21.31 4.29 -18.22
C PHE A 221 20.27 5.03 -19.08
N ILE A 222 20.57 5.33 -20.34
CA ILE A 222 19.61 5.97 -21.25
C ILE A 222 18.43 5.05 -21.52
N GLU A 223 18.67 3.78 -21.84
CA GLU A 223 17.59 2.85 -22.12
C GLU A 223 16.78 2.49 -20.87
N GLN A 224 17.43 2.32 -19.71
CA GLN A 224 16.70 2.03 -18.48
C GLN A 224 15.83 3.20 -18.01
N SER A 225 16.23 4.44 -18.30
CA SER A 225 15.52 5.65 -17.90
C SER A 225 14.58 6.21 -18.95
N ASN A 226 14.40 5.54 -20.09
CA ASN A 226 13.69 6.08 -21.26
C ASN A 226 14.19 7.48 -21.67
N GLY A 227 15.51 7.68 -21.56
CA GLY A 227 16.20 8.93 -21.89
C GLY A 227 16.03 10.05 -20.87
N MET A 228 15.47 9.80 -19.69
CA MET A 228 15.37 10.80 -18.62
C MET A 228 16.71 11.07 -17.93
N PHE A 229 17.63 10.09 -17.97
CA PHE A 229 18.98 10.18 -17.43
C PHE A 229 20.02 9.88 -18.52
N LYS A 230 20.89 10.85 -18.80
CA LYS A 230 21.92 10.74 -19.84
C LYS A 230 23.28 11.20 -19.30
N PRO A 231 23.92 10.41 -18.43
CA PRO A 231 25.24 10.76 -17.92
C PRO A 231 26.27 10.78 -19.08
N GLU A 232 27.27 11.63 -18.92
CA GLU A 232 28.51 11.59 -19.72
C GLU A 232 29.65 11.27 -18.75
N PHE A 233 30.54 10.37 -19.13
CA PHE A 233 31.71 10.02 -18.34
C PHE A 233 32.95 10.59 -19.00
N LYS A 234 33.93 11.06 -18.23
CA LYS A 234 35.11 11.70 -18.80
C LYS A 234 36.37 11.36 -18.06
N VAL A 235 37.36 10.78 -18.74
CA VAL A 235 38.69 10.54 -18.19
C VAL A 235 39.42 11.88 -18.03
N VAL A 236 39.64 12.28 -16.77
CA VAL A 236 40.21 13.59 -16.42
C VAL A 236 41.69 13.53 -16.08
N ALA A 237 42.17 12.37 -15.61
CA ALA A 237 43.57 12.15 -15.29
C ALA A 237 43.88 10.66 -15.24
N GLU A 238 45.08 10.29 -15.67
CA GLU A 238 45.73 9.05 -15.30
C GLU A 238 46.82 9.39 -14.28
N VAL A 239 46.84 8.76 -13.12
CA VAL A 239 47.76 9.05 -12.00
C VAL A 239 48.51 7.80 -11.58
N GLU A 240 49.56 8.00 -10.79
CA GLU A 240 50.36 6.93 -10.21
C GLU A 240 50.52 7.21 -8.71
N LEU A 241 50.14 6.22 -7.90
CA LEU A 241 50.29 6.25 -6.46
C LEU A 241 51.69 5.77 -6.04
N LYS A 242 52.12 6.18 -4.85
CA LYS A 242 53.49 5.92 -4.37
C LYS A 242 53.74 4.50 -3.87
N LYS A 243 52.69 3.78 -3.47
CA LYS A 243 52.80 2.47 -2.84
C LYS A 243 52.21 1.38 -3.74
N GLU A 244 52.49 0.14 -3.36
CA GLU A 244 52.07 -1.07 -4.08
C GLU A 244 50.58 -1.32 -3.90
N ALA A 245 49.95 -2.04 -4.84
CA ALA A 245 48.52 -2.36 -4.78
C ALA A 245 48.12 -3.02 -3.45
N SER A 246 48.93 -3.99 -3.00
CA SER A 246 48.76 -4.72 -1.73
C SER A 246 48.81 -3.85 -0.47
N TYR A 247 49.38 -2.64 -0.54
CA TYR A 247 49.31 -1.69 0.56
C TYR A 247 47.93 -1.04 0.65
N TYR A 248 47.38 -0.61 -0.50
CA TYR A 248 46.10 0.10 -0.52
C TYR A 248 44.93 -0.88 -0.30
N GLY A 249 44.98 -2.05 -0.94
CA GLY A 249 44.04 -3.16 -0.74
C GLY A 249 44.37 -4.04 0.46
N LYS A 250 44.94 -3.46 1.53
CA LYS A 250 45.39 -4.23 2.70
C LYS A 250 44.23 -4.47 3.65
N ASP A 251 44.07 -5.74 4.00
CA ASP A 251 43.26 -6.16 5.13
C ASP A 251 44.10 -6.28 6.41
N GLU A 252 43.71 -5.59 7.48
CA GLU A 252 44.36 -5.73 8.80
C GLU A 252 43.76 -6.86 9.64
N SER A 253 42.50 -7.18 9.42
CA SER A 253 41.82 -8.32 10.01
C SER A 253 40.54 -8.63 9.24
N GLU A 254 39.88 -9.74 9.61
CA GLU A 254 38.51 -10.07 9.18
C GLU A 254 37.52 -8.91 9.38
N ASP A 255 37.85 -7.97 10.29
CA ASP A 255 37.06 -6.83 10.72
C ASP A 255 37.44 -5.48 10.06
N GLU A 256 38.60 -5.41 9.42
CA GLU A 256 39.25 -4.17 8.95
C GLU A 256 39.84 -4.44 7.56
N ILE A 257 38.96 -4.42 6.56
CA ILE A 257 39.25 -4.63 5.14
C ILE A 257 39.58 -3.27 4.51
N ASP A 258 40.50 -3.25 3.54
CA ASP A 258 40.90 -2.03 2.80
C ASP A 258 41.21 -0.82 3.71
N VAL A 259 42.01 -1.03 4.76
CA VAL A 259 42.25 0.01 5.80
C VAL A 259 42.88 1.29 5.25
N ASN A 260 43.44 1.23 4.05
CA ASN A 260 44.12 2.33 3.36
C ASN A 260 43.30 2.91 2.20
N LEU A 261 42.00 2.60 2.08
CA LEU A 261 41.12 3.11 1.04
C LEU A 261 41.04 4.66 1.03
N ASP A 262 40.92 5.30 2.20
CA ASP A 262 40.90 6.76 2.25
C ASP A 262 42.25 7.36 1.78
N GLU A 263 43.37 6.71 2.09
CA GLU A 263 44.68 7.13 1.56
C GLU A 263 44.75 6.96 0.04
N PHE A 264 44.21 5.86 -0.51
CA PHE A 264 44.09 5.65 -1.96
C PHE A 264 43.32 6.78 -2.64
N VAL A 265 42.10 7.09 -2.17
CA VAL A 265 41.23 8.10 -2.77
C VAL A 265 41.84 9.49 -2.64
N THR A 266 42.32 9.86 -1.45
CA THR A 266 42.92 11.18 -1.21
C THR A 266 44.20 11.41 -2.02
N GLU A 267 45.07 10.39 -2.13
CA GLU A 267 46.30 10.47 -2.92
C GLU A 267 46.00 10.54 -4.43
N ALA A 268 45.11 9.70 -4.93
CA ALA A 268 44.69 9.69 -6.34
C ALA A 268 44.08 11.03 -6.75
N PHE A 269 43.17 11.57 -5.93
CA PHE A 269 42.53 12.85 -6.19
C PHE A 269 43.56 14.00 -6.19
N ALA A 270 44.45 14.04 -5.19
CA ALA A 270 45.49 15.06 -5.11
C ALA A 270 46.44 15.00 -6.32
N ALA A 271 46.79 13.81 -6.77
CA ALA A 271 47.60 13.60 -7.97
C ALA A 271 46.87 14.08 -9.24
N ALA A 272 45.57 13.81 -9.36
CA ALA A 272 44.75 14.26 -10.49
C ALA A 272 44.66 15.80 -10.55
N VAL A 273 44.42 16.45 -9.40
CA VAL A 273 44.40 17.92 -9.32
C VAL A 273 45.73 18.53 -9.73
N LYS A 274 46.85 17.91 -9.31
CA LYS A 274 48.19 18.34 -9.72
C LYS A 274 48.43 18.19 -11.23
N LYS A 275 47.77 17.22 -11.89
CA LYS A 275 47.76 17.05 -13.35
C LYS A 275 46.76 17.95 -14.08
N GLY A 276 46.02 18.81 -13.37
CA GLY A 276 45.14 19.82 -13.97
C GLY A 276 43.64 19.50 -13.87
N PHE A 277 43.24 18.40 -13.22
CA PHE A 277 41.83 18.16 -12.92
C PHE A 277 41.30 19.25 -11.98
N ASN A 278 40.19 19.88 -12.38
CA ASN A 278 39.49 20.86 -11.55
C ASN A 278 38.06 20.37 -11.28
N PRO A 279 37.75 19.89 -10.05
CA PRO A 279 36.44 19.33 -9.74
C PRO A 279 35.30 20.36 -9.85
N LYS A 280 35.59 21.67 -9.74
CA LYS A 280 34.58 22.72 -9.93
C LYS A 280 33.92 22.71 -11.31
N ASN A 281 34.60 22.15 -12.32
CA ASN A 281 34.06 22.03 -13.67
C ASN A 281 32.97 20.95 -13.79
N TYR A 282 32.83 20.09 -12.77
CA TYR A 282 31.90 18.97 -12.73
C TYR A 282 30.80 19.15 -11.67
N VAL A 283 30.71 20.34 -11.08
CA VAL A 283 29.60 20.68 -10.17
C VAL A 283 28.30 20.73 -10.97
N TYR A 284 27.30 19.99 -10.53
CA TYR A 284 26.02 19.87 -11.23
C TYR A 284 24.91 20.54 -10.42
N ASN A 285 24.13 21.41 -11.05
CA ASN A 285 22.98 22.10 -10.44
C ASN A 285 23.25 22.79 -9.09
N ASN A 286 24.48 23.29 -8.87
CA ASN A 286 24.95 23.89 -7.61
C ASN A 286 24.94 22.93 -6.40
N ASP A 287 24.90 21.63 -6.65
CA ASP A 287 24.75 20.56 -5.64
C ASP A 287 25.99 19.66 -5.62
N GLY A 288 27.20 20.26 -5.63
CA GLY A 288 28.46 19.52 -5.63
C GLY A 288 28.76 18.75 -6.93
N VAL A 289 29.87 18.02 -6.94
CA VAL A 289 30.18 17.02 -7.98
C VAL A 289 29.42 15.75 -7.62
N PRO A 290 28.52 15.25 -8.49
CA PRO A 290 27.65 14.13 -8.15
C PRO A 290 28.42 12.86 -7.75
N CYS A 291 29.41 12.46 -8.55
CA CYS A 291 30.24 11.29 -8.29
C CYS A 291 31.62 11.49 -8.94
N VAL A 292 32.67 10.92 -8.36
CA VAL A 292 34.00 10.77 -8.99
C VAL A 292 34.32 9.28 -9.10
N VAL A 293 34.66 8.82 -10.29
CA VAL A 293 34.96 7.40 -10.57
C VAL A 293 36.47 7.21 -10.55
N PHE A 294 36.96 6.25 -9.77
CA PHE A 294 38.35 5.83 -9.78
C PHE A 294 38.42 4.42 -10.35
N ILE A 295 39.11 4.26 -11.47
CA ILE A 295 39.45 2.93 -12.00
C ILE A 295 40.90 2.66 -11.67
N TYR A 296 41.20 1.55 -10.97
CA TYR A 296 42.57 1.18 -10.62
C TYR A 296 43.10 0.01 -11.45
N ALA A 297 44.41 0.00 -11.68
CA ALA A 297 45.09 -1.04 -12.44
C ALA A 297 45.06 -2.40 -11.73
N GLY A 298 44.85 -3.48 -12.49
CA GLY A 298 44.81 -4.84 -11.95
C GLY A 298 43.41 -5.37 -11.61
N GLN A 299 43.36 -6.43 -10.78
CA GLN A 299 42.13 -7.13 -10.39
C GLN A 299 41.45 -6.47 -9.18
N GLY A 300 40.14 -6.68 -9.03
CA GLY A 300 39.39 -6.31 -7.83
C GLY A 300 39.21 -7.50 -6.90
N GLU A 301 39.12 -7.24 -5.59
CA GLU A 301 38.98 -8.30 -4.60
C GLU A 301 37.65 -9.08 -4.76
N ALA A 302 36.55 -8.39 -5.06
CA ALA A 302 35.22 -9.01 -5.19
C ALA A 302 35.10 -10.00 -6.37
N THR A 303 36.00 -9.92 -7.35
CA THR A 303 35.97 -10.73 -8.58
C THR A 303 37.27 -11.52 -8.81
N SER A 304 38.24 -11.47 -7.87
CA SER A 304 39.46 -12.27 -7.90
C SER A 304 39.23 -13.69 -7.34
N TYR A 305 39.99 -14.65 -7.87
CA TYR A 305 39.90 -16.08 -7.54
C TYR A 305 41.29 -16.66 -7.21
N GLY A 306 42.19 -15.85 -6.65
CA GLY A 306 43.56 -16.23 -6.28
C GLY A 306 43.85 -16.04 -4.79
N ASP A 307 44.90 -16.69 -4.28
CA ASP A 307 45.36 -16.54 -2.87
C ASP A 307 45.86 -15.11 -2.56
N ASP A 308 46.09 -14.31 -3.61
CA ASP A 308 46.51 -12.91 -3.61
C ASP A 308 45.34 -11.91 -3.59
N ALA A 309 44.10 -12.38 -3.59
CA ALA A 309 42.90 -11.53 -3.67
C ALA A 309 42.81 -10.48 -2.55
N ASP A 310 43.25 -10.82 -1.34
CA ASP A 310 43.25 -9.95 -0.13
C ASP A 310 44.31 -8.83 -0.18
N GLY A 311 45.00 -8.67 -1.32
CA GLY A 311 45.87 -7.53 -1.61
C GLY A 311 45.29 -6.60 -2.67
N TYR A 312 44.08 -6.85 -3.17
CA TYR A 312 43.39 -5.98 -4.12
C TYR A 312 42.34 -5.15 -3.39
N LEU A 313 42.04 -3.96 -3.91
CA LEU A 313 40.93 -3.15 -3.39
C LEU A 313 39.58 -3.79 -3.73
N TRP A 314 38.59 -3.61 -2.86
CA TRP A 314 37.21 -4.03 -3.09
C TRP A 314 36.40 -2.94 -3.82
N PRO A 315 35.78 -3.23 -4.98
CA PRO A 315 34.93 -2.27 -5.67
C PRO A 315 33.75 -1.79 -4.82
N CYS A 316 33.60 -0.49 -4.62
CA CYS A 316 32.56 0.07 -3.75
C CYS A 316 32.17 1.51 -4.13
N GLU A 317 31.04 1.96 -3.57
CA GLU A 317 30.54 3.32 -3.65
C GLU A 317 30.33 3.95 -2.26
N TRP A 318 30.69 5.23 -2.15
CA TRP A 318 30.66 6.00 -0.90
C TRP A 318 29.95 7.33 -1.08
N ASP A 319 28.98 7.60 -0.20
CA ASP A 319 28.30 8.89 -0.07
C ASP A 319 29.04 9.86 0.86
N ASP A 320 28.80 11.17 0.65
CA ASP A 320 29.16 12.30 1.50
C ASP A 320 30.68 12.36 1.82
N TYR A 321 31.54 12.22 0.79
CA TYR A 321 33.00 12.09 0.96
C TYR A 321 33.71 13.37 1.45
N GLY A 322 33.24 14.56 1.07
CA GLY A 322 33.75 15.83 1.60
C GLY A 322 34.14 16.86 0.53
N THR A 323 35.03 17.80 0.87
CA THR A 323 35.44 18.89 -0.03
C THR A 323 36.85 18.72 -0.54
N TYR A 324 37.01 18.55 -1.86
CA TYR A 324 38.29 18.37 -2.53
C TYR A 324 38.45 19.33 -3.70
N GLY A 325 39.65 19.88 -3.89
CA GLY A 325 39.90 20.88 -4.95
C GLY A 325 38.95 22.10 -4.90
N GLY A 326 38.35 22.38 -3.75
CA GLY A 326 37.40 23.47 -3.54
C GLY A 326 35.97 23.22 -4.04
N ALA A 327 35.58 21.97 -4.32
CA ALA A 327 34.21 21.55 -4.59
C ALA A 327 33.79 20.46 -3.59
N VAL A 328 32.50 20.42 -3.24
CA VAL A 328 31.91 19.29 -2.51
C VAL A 328 31.82 18.11 -3.46
N ILE A 329 32.27 16.93 -3.01
CA ILE A 329 32.16 15.66 -3.70
C ILE A 329 31.08 14.86 -2.98
N ASN A 330 29.96 14.62 -3.67
CA ASN A 330 28.79 13.98 -3.05
C ASN A 330 28.99 12.48 -2.94
N SER A 331 29.62 11.84 -3.93
CA SER A 331 30.02 10.45 -3.82
C SER A 331 31.28 10.12 -4.63
N PHE A 332 31.82 8.92 -4.42
CA PHE A 332 32.82 8.34 -5.31
C PHE A 332 32.58 6.84 -5.50
N PHE A 333 33.09 6.33 -6.62
CA PHE A 333 33.16 4.90 -6.93
C PHE A 333 34.62 4.49 -7.09
N ILE A 334 34.99 3.30 -6.61
CA ILE A 334 36.24 2.64 -6.97
C ILE A 334 35.96 1.31 -7.67
N GLY A 335 36.72 1.00 -8.72
CA GLY A 335 36.59 -0.26 -9.45
C GLY A 335 37.88 -0.67 -10.18
N ASN A 336 37.98 -1.94 -10.50
CA ASN A 336 39.14 -2.55 -11.12
C ASN A 336 39.14 -2.43 -12.65
N GLU A 337 40.34 -2.46 -13.22
CA GLU A 337 40.57 -2.48 -14.67
C GLU A 337 40.17 -3.82 -15.29
N MET A 338 40.58 -4.93 -14.67
CA MET A 338 40.60 -6.24 -15.31
C MET A 338 40.11 -7.36 -14.41
N GLU A 339 39.71 -8.46 -15.04
CA GLU A 339 39.20 -9.69 -14.44
C GLU A 339 39.70 -10.90 -15.23
N TYR A 340 39.52 -12.10 -14.67
CA TYR A 340 39.79 -13.35 -15.38
C TYR A 340 38.47 -14.08 -15.62
N VAL A 341 38.28 -14.68 -16.80
CA VAL A 341 37.15 -15.60 -17.00
C VAL A 341 37.51 -16.92 -16.33
N TRP A 342 36.67 -17.40 -15.42
CA TRP A 342 36.85 -18.70 -14.78
C TRP A 342 35.86 -19.70 -15.36
N SER A 343 36.38 -20.83 -15.84
CA SER A 343 35.57 -21.91 -16.42
C SER A 343 35.72 -23.19 -15.62
N ARG A 344 34.61 -23.90 -15.39
CA ARG A 344 34.62 -25.19 -14.71
C ARG A 344 35.09 -26.28 -15.69
N ARG A 345 36.21 -26.92 -15.38
CA ARG A 345 36.78 -28.06 -16.11
C ARG A 345 36.92 -29.25 -15.16
N GLY A 346 35.89 -30.09 -15.09
CA GLY A 346 35.80 -31.20 -14.13
C GLY A 346 35.48 -30.72 -12.72
N SER A 347 36.24 -31.18 -11.73
CA SER A 347 36.18 -30.69 -10.35
C SER A 347 37.04 -29.44 -10.11
N SER A 348 37.60 -28.84 -11.16
CA SER A 348 38.47 -27.66 -11.07
C SER A 348 37.92 -26.48 -11.86
N TYR A 349 37.95 -25.28 -11.27
CA TYR A 349 37.87 -24.03 -12.00
C TYR A 349 39.25 -23.66 -12.54
N VAL A 350 39.30 -23.24 -13.80
CA VAL A 350 40.52 -22.84 -14.51
C VAL A 350 40.27 -21.43 -15.04
N SER A 351 41.17 -20.50 -14.71
CA SER A 351 41.18 -19.18 -15.35
C SER A 351 41.57 -19.33 -16.82
N SER A 352 40.88 -18.59 -17.69
CA SER A 352 41.33 -18.34 -19.05
C SER A 352 42.15 -17.06 -19.12
N GLU A 353 42.38 -16.55 -20.33
CA GLU A 353 43.03 -15.25 -20.57
C GLU A 353 42.33 -14.11 -19.77
N PRO A 354 43.11 -13.15 -19.24
CA PRO A 354 42.60 -11.95 -18.60
C PRO A 354 41.82 -11.06 -19.58
N HIS A 355 40.85 -10.32 -19.08
CA HIS A 355 40.02 -9.36 -19.83
C HIS A 355 39.77 -8.11 -19.01
N TYR A 356 39.35 -7.01 -19.64
CA TYR A 356 38.88 -5.81 -18.94
C TYR A 356 37.59 -6.13 -18.16
N ALA A 357 37.38 -5.46 -17.03
CA ALA A 357 36.17 -5.61 -16.21
C ALA A 357 34.92 -5.19 -17.00
N GLY A 358 33.82 -5.92 -16.82
CA GLY A 358 32.54 -5.57 -17.44
C GLY A 358 31.87 -4.36 -16.77
N ILE A 359 30.85 -3.79 -17.41
CA ILE A 359 30.13 -2.62 -16.89
C ILE A 359 29.20 -2.94 -15.70
N GLY A 360 28.95 -4.23 -15.42
CA GLY A 360 27.96 -4.69 -14.44
C GLY A 360 28.20 -4.22 -13.01
N THR A 361 29.43 -4.39 -12.50
CA THR A 361 29.82 -3.92 -11.17
C THR A 361 29.67 -2.40 -11.07
N PHE A 362 30.13 -1.66 -12.08
CA PHE A 362 29.93 -0.22 -12.14
C PHE A 362 28.44 0.16 -12.11
N CYS A 363 27.61 -0.45 -12.94
CA CYS A 363 26.18 -0.14 -13.00
C CYS A 363 25.43 -0.46 -11.70
N HIS A 364 25.84 -1.51 -10.97
CA HIS A 364 25.32 -1.84 -9.64
C HIS A 364 25.65 -0.73 -8.62
N GLU A 365 26.93 -0.42 -8.47
CA GLU A 365 27.42 0.61 -7.55
C GLU A 365 26.91 2.01 -7.92
N PHE A 366 26.79 2.31 -9.21
CA PHE A 366 26.19 3.56 -9.64
C PHE A 366 24.68 3.61 -9.35
N GLY A 367 24.00 2.46 -9.28
CA GLY A 367 22.63 2.33 -8.76
C GLY A 367 22.51 2.79 -7.31
N HIS A 368 23.53 2.53 -6.48
CA HIS A 368 23.61 3.09 -5.12
C HIS A 368 23.76 4.60 -5.11
N ALA A 369 24.63 5.16 -5.96
CA ALA A 369 24.77 6.60 -6.09
C ALA A 369 23.47 7.27 -6.56
N LEU A 370 22.63 6.54 -7.31
CA LEU A 370 21.27 6.93 -7.71
C LEU A 370 20.22 6.71 -6.60
N GLY A 371 20.60 6.13 -5.46
CA GLY A 371 19.80 6.00 -4.25
C GLY A 371 19.10 4.66 -4.08
N LEU A 372 19.46 3.59 -4.79
CA LEU A 372 18.91 2.25 -4.55
C LEU A 372 19.69 1.51 -3.45
N PRO A 373 19.04 0.69 -2.61
CA PRO A 373 19.72 -0.27 -1.74
C PRO A 373 19.98 -1.60 -2.45
N ASP A 374 20.78 -2.47 -1.85
CA ASP A 374 20.92 -3.87 -2.25
C ASP A 374 19.66 -4.65 -1.94
N PHE A 375 19.28 -5.52 -2.87
CA PHE A 375 18.16 -6.44 -2.71
C PHE A 375 18.60 -7.84 -2.25
N TYR A 376 19.89 -8.12 -2.14
CA TYR A 376 20.36 -9.36 -1.50
C TYR A 376 20.42 -9.24 0.03
N CYS A 377 20.68 -10.38 0.68
CA CYS A 377 20.99 -10.42 2.11
C CYS A 377 22.39 -9.84 2.36
N THR A 378 22.45 -8.56 2.72
CA THR A 378 23.69 -7.79 2.82
C THR A 378 24.55 -8.17 4.02
N ASN A 379 23.96 -8.82 5.03
CA ASN A 379 24.70 -9.33 6.18
C ASN A 379 25.07 -10.81 6.08
N TYR A 380 24.77 -11.51 4.97
CA TYR A 380 24.98 -12.95 4.77
C TYR A 380 24.20 -13.85 5.75
N GLY A 381 23.12 -13.32 6.34
CA GLY A 381 22.35 -13.93 7.42
C GLY A 381 21.59 -15.20 7.05
N HIS A 382 21.45 -15.47 5.75
CA HIS A 382 20.78 -16.63 5.15
C HIS A 382 21.11 -16.75 3.65
N ASP A 383 20.72 -17.89 3.07
CA ASP A 383 20.94 -18.21 1.64
C ASP A 383 19.76 -17.89 0.72
N ALA A 384 18.65 -17.36 1.24
CA ALA A 384 17.49 -17.01 0.41
C ALA A 384 17.91 -16.12 -0.79
N THR A 385 17.26 -16.34 -1.92
CA THR A 385 17.50 -15.62 -3.18
C THR A 385 16.30 -14.72 -3.47
N PRO A 386 16.31 -13.43 -3.05
CA PRO A 386 15.15 -12.57 -3.20
C PRO A 386 14.92 -12.19 -4.66
N PHE A 387 15.98 -11.86 -5.40
CA PHE A 387 15.89 -11.56 -6.84
C PHE A 387 16.88 -12.34 -7.70
N GLY A 388 18.05 -12.73 -7.20
CA GLY A 388 19.05 -13.41 -8.02
C GLY A 388 19.38 -12.59 -9.27
N TYR A 389 19.38 -13.20 -10.45
CA TYR A 389 19.66 -12.49 -11.72
C TYR A 389 18.55 -11.53 -12.18
N TRP A 390 17.38 -11.48 -11.51
CA TRP A 390 16.26 -10.64 -11.94
C TRP A 390 16.46 -9.14 -11.72
N SER A 391 17.31 -8.75 -10.77
CA SER A 391 17.64 -7.36 -10.45
C SER A 391 19.15 -7.14 -10.48
N ILE A 392 19.58 -5.99 -11.00
CA ILE A 392 20.97 -5.55 -10.91
C ILE A 392 21.38 -5.19 -9.49
N MET A 393 20.45 -4.79 -8.62
CA MET A 393 20.69 -4.59 -7.18
C MET A 393 20.78 -5.92 -6.41
N ASP A 394 20.74 -7.03 -7.15
CA ASP A 394 21.11 -8.36 -6.68
C ASP A 394 22.18 -8.95 -7.62
N TYR A 395 21.99 -10.16 -8.14
CA TYR A 395 23.00 -10.88 -8.90
C TYR A 395 23.00 -10.57 -10.40
N GLY A 396 22.05 -9.74 -10.86
CA GLY A 396 21.89 -9.36 -12.26
C GLY A 396 23.08 -8.59 -12.85
N SER A 397 23.91 -7.98 -12.01
CA SER A 397 25.16 -7.31 -12.39
C SER A 397 26.20 -8.26 -12.96
N TYR A 398 26.24 -9.51 -12.49
CA TYR A 398 27.20 -10.53 -12.95
C TYR A 398 26.72 -11.32 -14.18
N HIS A 399 25.51 -11.06 -14.68
CA HIS A 399 25.01 -11.74 -15.86
C HIS A 399 25.95 -11.52 -17.07
N ASN A 400 26.14 -12.56 -17.89
CA ASN A 400 27.06 -12.56 -19.03
C ASN A 400 28.50 -12.10 -18.66
N GLY A 401 28.98 -12.44 -17.46
CA GLY A 401 30.31 -12.05 -16.98
C GLY A 401 30.45 -10.55 -16.74
N GLY A 402 29.35 -9.85 -16.44
CA GLY A 402 29.35 -8.41 -16.18
C GLY A 402 29.35 -7.52 -17.42
N PHE A 403 29.52 -8.07 -18.64
CA PHE A 403 29.52 -7.26 -19.87
C PHE A 403 28.12 -6.79 -20.31
N ALA A 404 27.07 -7.50 -19.88
CA ALA A 404 25.69 -7.20 -20.22
C ALA A 404 24.80 -7.46 -18.99
N PRO A 405 24.82 -6.55 -17.99
CA PRO A 405 24.00 -6.70 -16.79
C PRO A 405 22.51 -6.62 -17.12
N VAL A 406 21.69 -7.25 -16.27
CA VAL A 406 20.23 -7.21 -16.42
C VAL A 406 19.70 -5.79 -16.13
N GLY A 407 18.74 -5.34 -16.92
CA GLY A 407 18.09 -4.04 -16.73
C GLY A 407 17.24 -3.97 -15.46
N TYR A 408 17.08 -2.75 -14.92
CA TYR A 408 16.25 -2.46 -13.76
C TYR A 408 14.80 -2.93 -13.91
N LEU A 409 14.22 -3.40 -12.81
CA LEU A 409 12.83 -3.73 -12.60
C LEU A 409 11.93 -2.49 -12.64
N ALA A 410 10.63 -2.70 -12.86
CA ALA A 410 9.62 -1.63 -12.78
C ALA A 410 9.70 -0.84 -11.46
N TYR A 411 9.90 -1.52 -10.32
CA TYR A 411 10.08 -0.88 -9.01
C TYR A 411 11.26 0.08 -8.98
N GLU A 412 12.44 -0.38 -9.41
CA GLU A 412 13.69 0.40 -9.38
C GLU A 412 13.58 1.62 -10.32
N LYS A 413 12.99 1.42 -11.51
CA LYS A 413 12.67 2.52 -12.44
C LYS A 413 11.71 3.52 -11.82
N SER A 414 10.66 3.06 -11.14
CA SER A 414 9.72 3.93 -10.42
C SER A 414 10.41 4.70 -9.30
N PHE A 415 11.21 4.02 -8.47
CA PHE A 415 12.00 4.62 -7.38
C PHE A 415 12.85 5.80 -7.86
N MET A 416 13.49 5.64 -9.03
CA MET A 416 14.33 6.67 -9.66
C MET A 416 13.55 7.72 -10.47
N GLY A 417 12.21 7.64 -10.50
CA GLY A 417 11.32 8.57 -11.20
C GLY A 417 11.19 8.33 -12.70
N TRP A 418 11.66 7.18 -13.20
CA TRP A 418 11.70 6.82 -14.63
C TRP A 418 10.43 6.13 -15.13
N LEU A 419 9.61 5.58 -14.22
CA LEU A 419 8.39 4.87 -14.57
C LEU A 419 7.24 5.23 -13.62
N ASN A 420 6.07 5.54 -14.19
CA ASN A 420 4.83 5.62 -13.43
C ASN A 420 4.17 4.23 -13.41
N ILE A 421 3.86 3.70 -12.22
CA ILE A 421 3.17 2.41 -12.08
C ILE A 421 1.76 2.68 -11.57
N ARG A 422 0.75 2.37 -12.40
CA ARG A 422 -0.66 2.55 -12.05
C ARG A 422 -1.11 1.48 -11.06
N GLU A 423 -1.89 1.89 -10.07
CA GLU A 423 -2.57 1.00 -9.14
C GLU A 423 -3.90 0.49 -9.71
N LEU A 424 -4.17 -0.80 -9.53
CA LEU A 424 -5.45 -1.41 -9.85
C LEU A 424 -6.37 -1.43 -8.63
N THR A 425 -7.54 -0.81 -8.73
CA THR A 425 -8.53 -0.72 -7.62
C THR A 425 -9.89 -1.34 -7.95
N ASP A 426 -10.34 -1.19 -9.19
CA ASP A 426 -11.66 -1.63 -9.68
C ASP A 426 -11.51 -2.80 -10.67
N PRO A 427 -12.52 -3.69 -10.84
CA PRO A 427 -12.44 -4.79 -11.81
C PRO A 427 -12.19 -4.28 -13.24
N GLU A 428 -11.16 -4.80 -13.90
CA GLU A 428 -10.79 -4.40 -15.26
C GLU A 428 -10.02 -5.48 -16.03
N ALA A 429 -10.04 -5.39 -17.36
CA ALA A 429 -9.17 -6.16 -18.23
C ALA A 429 -7.89 -5.36 -18.51
N VAL A 430 -6.74 -5.90 -18.12
CA VAL A 430 -5.44 -5.25 -18.19
C VAL A 430 -4.64 -5.77 -19.38
N THR A 431 -3.94 -4.86 -20.06
CA THR A 431 -2.94 -5.18 -21.10
C THR A 431 -1.64 -4.48 -20.78
N LEU A 432 -0.55 -5.24 -20.65
CA LEU A 432 0.80 -4.73 -20.40
C LEU A 432 1.68 -4.89 -21.65
N ALA A 433 2.25 -3.79 -22.11
CA ALA A 433 3.21 -3.74 -23.19
C ALA A 433 4.59 -4.24 -22.75
N PRO A 434 5.42 -4.80 -23.66
CA PRO A 434 6.82 -5.09 -23.37
C PRO A 434 7.55 -3.86 -22.83
N SER A 435 8.50 -4.04 -21.91
CA SER A 435 9.30 -2.94 -21.38
C SER A 435 10.15 -2.20 -22.43
N THR A 436 10.35 -2.77 -23.61
CA THR A 436 11.01 -2.19 -24.78
C THR A 436 10.07 -1.40 -25.71
N ALA A 437 8.76 -1.45 -25.48
CA ALA A 437 7.80 -0.72 -26.30
C ALA A 437 7.91 0.79 -26.06
N SER A 438 7.74 1.58 -27.12
CA SER A 438 7.80 3.05 -27.05
C SER A 438 6.55 3.69 -26.44
N ALA A 439 5.47 2.91 -26.27
CA ALA A 439 4.20 3.34 -25.69
C ALA A 439 3.47 2.16 -25.04
N GLY A 440 2.55 2.48 -24.11
CA GLY A 440 1.77 1.51 -23.34
C GLY A 440 2.27 1.35 -21.91
N GLU A 441 1.40 0.85 -21.03
CA GLU A 441 1.77 0.51 -19.66
C GLU A 441 2.54 -0.81 -19.67
N ASN A 442 3.76 -0.86 -19.12
CA ASN A 442 4.54 -2.09 -19.02
C ASN A 442 4.44 -2.74 -17.63
N ALA A 443 3.93 -2.01 -16.64
CA ALA A 443 3.70 -2.50 -15.29
C ALA A 443 2.50 -1.85 -14.60
N VAL A 444 1.89 -2.60 -13.69
CA VAL A 444 0.82 -2.14 -12.78
C VAL A 444 1.05 -2.73 -11.40
N LEU A 445 0.39 -2.20 -10.37
CA LEU A 445 0.51 -2.70 -9.00
C LEU A 445 -0.84 -2.92 -8.31
N VAL A 446 -0.84 -3.76 -7.29
CA VAL A 446 -1.95 -3.97 -6.36
C VAL A 446 -1.44 -3.80 -4.93
N ARG A 447 -2.12 -2.96 -4.15
CA ARG A 447 -1.74 -2.69 -2.76
C ARG A 447 -2.47 -3.58 -1.77
N ASN A 448 -1.82 -3.81 -0.64
CA ASN A 448 -2.44 -4.43 0.52
C ASN A 448 -3.38 -3.38 1.16
N ASP A 449 -4.68 -3.68 1.20
CA ASP A 449 -5.70 -2.77 1.74
C ASP A 449 -5.39 -2.33 3.19
N LYS A 450 -4.63 -3.14 3.96
CA LYS A 450 -4.23 -2.83 5.36
C LYS A 450 -2.91 -2.09 5.49
N ASN A 451 -2.02 -2.20 4.50
CA ASN A 451 -0.73 -1.53 4.50
C ASN A 451 -0.40 -1.10 3.08
N GLN A 452 -0.68 0.16 2.76
CA GLN A 452 -0.45 0.70 1.43
C GLN A 452 1.04 0.72 1.03
N LYS A 453 1.98 0.54 1.97
CA LYS A 453 3.42 0.40 1.70
C LYS A 453 3.83 -1.03 1.33
N GLU A 454 2.86 -1.93 1.28
CA GLU A 454 3.04 -3.30 0.86
C GLU A 454 2.22 -3.59 -0.40
N TYR A 455 2.86 -4.10 -1.44
CA TYR A 455 2.23 -4.27 -2.75
C TYR A 455 2.94 -5.31 -3.62
N TYR A 456 2.20 -5.80 -4.61
CA TYR A 456 2.72 -6.60 -5.71
C TYR A 456 2.74 -5.75 -6.98
N ILE A 457 3.84 -5.84 -7.73
CA ILE A 457 3.99 -5.22 -9.06
C ILE A 457 4.01 -6.32 -10.10
N PHE A 458 3.25 -6.14 -11.16
CA PHE A 458 3.18 -7.02 -12.32
C PHE A 458 3.86 -6.31 -13.48
N GLU A 459 4.96 -6.86 -13.98
CA GLU A 459 5.77 -6.28 -15.06
C GLU A 459 5.84 -7.25 -16.25
N ASN A 460 5.59 -6.75 -17.46
CA ASN A 460 5.83 -7.53 -18.67
C ASN A 460 7.31 -7.43 -19.10
N ARG A 461 8.07 -8.50 -18.87
CA ARG A 461 9.48 -8.60 -19.28
C ARG A 461 9.59 -9.45 -20.55
N GLN A 462 10.25 -8.90 -21.56
CA GLN A 462 10.46 -9.55 -22.86
C GLN A 462 11.92 -9.39 -23.27
N PRO A 463 12.55 -10.44 -23.86
CA PRO A 463 13.93 -10.38 -24.32
C PRO A 463 14.26 -9.11 -25.11
N GLY A 464 15.39 -8.50 -24.78
CA GLY A 464 15.89 -7.26 -25.36
C GLY A 464 17.38 -7.07 -25.09
N ARG A 465 17.89 -5.86 -25.33
CA ARG A 465 19.33 -5.54 -25.22
C ARG A 465 19.90 -5.85 -23.84
N TRP A 466 19.21 -5.41 -22.78
CA TRP A 466 19.60 -5.57 -21.38
C TRP A 466 18.79 -6.63 -20.63
N TYR A 467 18.08 -7.50 -21.36
CA TYR A 467 17.31 -8.58 -20.77
C TYR A 467 17.41 -9.80 -21.69
N PRO A 468 18.24 -10.79 -21.33
CA PRO A 468 18.76 -11.77 -22.28
C PRO A 468 17.73 -12.86 -22.60
N SER A 469 17.78 -13.42 -23.81
CA SER A 469 16.76 -14.38 -24.28
C SER A 469 16.69 -15.69 -23.50
N ASN A 470 17.77 -16.08 -22.81
CA ASN A 470 17.81 -17.26 -21.94
C ASN A 470 17.00 -17.06 -20.64
N MET A 471 16.62 -15.83 -20.31
CA MET A 471 15.73 -15.53 -19.16
C MET A 471 14.24 -15.60 -19.52
N ALA A 472 13.91 -16.00 -20.76
CA ALA A 472 12.56 -16.11 -21.30
C ALA A 472 11.78 -14.78 -21.35
N GLY A 473 10.47 -14.82 -21.62
CA GLY A 473 9.60 -13.66 -21.65
C GLY A 473 8.22 -13.99 -21.07
N GLY A 474 7.64 -13.04 -20.34
CA GLY A 474 6.40 -13.24 -19.58
C GLY A 474 6.18 -12.14 -18.54
N MET A 475 5.17 -12.34 -17.69
CA MET A 475 4.88 -11.43 -16.59
C MET A 475 5.70 -11.85 -15.36
N LEU A 476 6.65 -11.01 -14.97
CA LEU A 476 7.35 -11.10 -13.69
C LEU A 476 6.50 -10.41 -12.63
N VAL A 477 6.33 -11.05 -11.48
CA VAL A 477 5.64 -10.46 -10.34
C VAL A 477 6.63 -10.28 -9.20
N THR A 478 6.64 -9.11 -8.58
CA THR A 478 7.54 -8.77 -7.46
C THR A 478 6.74 -8.25 -6.29
N HIS A 479 7.14 -8.60 -5.07
CA HIS A 479 6.49 -8.21 -3.82
C HIS A 479 7.39 -7.27 -3.04
N PHE A 480 6.83 -6.16 -2.54
CA PHE A 480 7.53 -5.17 -1.73
C PHE A 480 6.74 -4.89 -0.45
N ASP A 481 7.42 -4.79 0.70
CA ASP A 481 6.94 -4.28 2.00
C ASP A 481 7.89 -3.16 2.49
N TYR A 482 7.63 -1.96 1.97
CA TYR A 482 8.54 -0.82 2.11
C TYR A 482 8.67 -0.34 3.54
N ASN A 483 9.93 -0.24 3.99
CA ASN A 483 10.30 0.37 5.25
C ASN A 483 11.47 1.34 5.05
N ALA A 484 11.23 2.64 5.23
CA ALA A 484 12.23 3.66 4.98
C ALA A 484 13.55 3.42 5.72
N SER A 485 13.53 2.99 6.99
CA SER A 485 14.78 2.79 7.74
C SER A 485 15.57 1.57 7.26
N GLN A 486 14.88 0.51 6.80
CA GLN A 486 15.53 -0.68 6.25
C GLN A 486 16.15 -0.42 4.87
N TRP A 487 15.48 0.40 4.05
CA TRP A 487 16.01 0.88 2.78
C TRP A 487 17.24 1.79 3.01
N SER A 488 17.13 2.78 3.89
CA SER A 488 18.25 3.68 4.22
C SER A 488 19.42 3.00 4.92
N ALA A 489 19.18 1.92 5.66
CA ALA A 489 20.24 1.13 6.29
C ALA A 489 20.84 0.06 5.35
N ASN A 490 20.27 -0.12 4.16
CA ASN A 490 20.64 -1.19 3.23
C ASN A 490 20.53 -2.60 3.88
N THR A 491 19.38 -2.87 4.51
CA THR A 491 19.13 -4.09 5.29
C THR A 491 17.79 -4.76 4.98
N LEU A 492 17.12 -4.36 3.89
CA LEU A 492 15.72 -4.74 3.64
C LEU A 492 15.46 -6.25 3.57
N ASN A 493 16.45 -7.04 3.14
CA ASN A 493 16.35 -8.49 3.00
C ASN A 493 17.33 -9.24 3.92
N ASN A 494 17.69 -8.67 5.06
CA ASN A 494 18.58 -9.31 6.04
C ASN A 494 17.87 -10.28 7.00
N ASP A 495 16.54 -10.29 6.97
CA ASP A 495 15.69 -11.20 7.73
C ASP A 495 15.12 -12.25 6.76
N GLU A 496 15.56 -13.51 6.91
CA GLU A 496 15.16 -14.63 6.04
C GLU A 496 13.65 -14.86 6.06
N ASP A 497 13.05 -14.61 7.23
CA ASP A 497 11.63 -14.79 7.43
C ASP A 497 10.86 -13.54 6.95
N HIS A 498 11.53 -12.40 6.77
CA HIS A 498 10.98 -11.10 6.35
C HIS A 498 11.72 -10.47 5.17
N LEU A 499 11.72 -11.17 4.03
CA LEU A 499 12.18 -10.60 2.75
C LEU A 499 11.24 -9.48 2.29
N ARG A 500 11.65 -8.23 2.49
CA ARG A 500 10.85 -7.03 2.19
C ARG A 500 10.79 -6.69 0.71
N ALA A 501 11.68 -7.23 -0.11
CA ALA A 501 11.62 -7.13 -1.56
C ALA A 501 11.99 -8.48 -2.16
N THR A 502 11.12 -9.08 -2.98
CA THR A 502 11.39 -10.40 -3.55
C THR A 502 10.62 -10.63 -4.85
N VAL A 503 11.11 -11.55 -5.68
CA VAL A 503 10.34 -12.13 -6.77
C VAL A 503 9.23 -13.02 -6.20
N PHE A 504 8.02 -12.87 -6.75
CA PHE A 504 6.90 -13.78 -6.57
C PHE A 504 6.88 -14.75 -7.76
N ALA A 505 7.69 -15.80 -7.67
CA ALA A 505 7.91 -16.77 -8.75
C ALA A 505 6.64 -17.59 -9.02
N ALA A 506 6.29 -17.83 -10.29
CA ALA A 506 5.06 -18.54 -10.66
C ALA A 506 4.95 -19.99 -10.17
N ASP A 507 6.07 -20.66 -9.91
CA ASP A 507 6.14 -21.98 -9.28
C ASP A 507 6.33 -21.92 -7.74
N GLY A 508 6.48 -20.72 -7.19
CA GLY A 508 6.73 -20.45 -5.78
C GLY A 508 8.18 -20.64 -5.34
N GLN A 509 9.15 -20.77 -6.25
CA GLN A 509 10.57 -20.92 -5.94
C GLN A 509 11.43 -20.05 -6.86
N VAL A 510 12.04 -19.00 -6.32
CA VAL A 510 12.96 -18.16 -7.11
C VAL A 510 14.21 -18.94 -7.49
N GLU A 511 14.65 -18.80 -8.73
CA GLU A 511 15.89 -19.43 -9.21
C GLU A 511 17.13 -19.03 -8.37
N PRO A 512 17.99 -19.99 -7.97
CA PRO A 512 19.12 -19.72 -7.09
C PRO A 512 20.26 -18.98 -7.80
N TYR A 513 21.19 -18.39 -7.02
CA TYR A 513 22.37 -17.67 -7.53
C TYR A 513 23.30 -18.51 -8.42
N SER A 514 23.30 -19.85 -8.26
CA SER A 514 24.19 -20.76 -8.97
C SER A 514 23.56 -22.15 -9.13
N GLY A 515 23.67 -22.76 -10.31
CA GLY A 515 23.18 -24.11 -10.59
C GLY A 515 23.36 -24.51 -12.06
N GLN A 516 23.43 -25.81 -12.35
CA GLN A 516 23.33 -26.30 -13.73
C GLN A 516 21.86 -26.33 -14.14
N GLY A 517 21.48 -25.62 -15.22
CA GLY A 517 20.12 -25.66 -15.77
C GLY A 517 19.09 -24.75 -15.10
N LEU A 518 19.48 -23.51 -14.73
CA LEU A 518 18.55 -22.46 -14.28
C LEU A 518 17.37 -22.33 -15.25
N ASN A 519 16.15 -22.29 -14.73
CA ASN A 519 14.93 -22.23 -15.52
C ASN A 519 14.13 -20.96 -15.24
N PHE A 520 14.64 -19.80 -15.67
CA PHE A 520 13.96 -18.51 -15.50
C PHE A 520 12.50 -18.45 -15.98
N MET A 521 12.08 -19.35 -16.89
CA MET A 521 10.69 -19.45 -17.30
C MET A 521 9.75 -19.92 -16.17
N SER A 522 10.21 -20.72 -15.20
CA SER A 522 9.36 -21.15 -14.07
C SER A 522 9.02 -20.03 -13.10
N ASP A 523 9.83 -18.97 -13.05
CA ASP A 523 9.53 -17.76 -12.27
C ASP A 523 8.44 -16.89 -12.90
N LEU A 524 8.25 -16.98 -14.23
CA LEU A 524 7.37 -16.09 -14.99
C LEU A 524 5.95 -16.61 -15.14
N PHE A 525 4.97 -15.72 -14.98
CA PHE A 525 3.58 -15.99 -15.33
C PHE A 525 3.35 -15.79 -16.83
N THR A 526 3.01 -16.85 -17.54
CA THR A 526 2.84 -16.84 -19.02
C THR A 526 1.45 -17.28 -19.48
N GLY A 527 0.58 -17.66 -18.54
CA GLY A 527 -0.69 -18.32 -18.83
C GLY A 527 -0.57 -19.83 -19.00
N ARG A 528 0.55 -20.32 -19.57
CA ARG A 528 0.88 -21.76 -19.50
C ARG A 528 1.48 -22.12 -18.15
N ASN A 529 2.39 -21.26 -17.68
CA ASN A 529 2.90 -21.28 -16.32
C ASN A 529 2.12 -20.25 -15.51
N GLY A 530 1.10 -20.68 -14.76
CA GLY A 530 0.21 -19.80 -13.99
C GLY A 530 -0.73 -18.94 -14.84
N SER A 531 -1.97 -19.40 -15.05
CA SER A 531 -3.04 -18.62 -15.70
C SER A 531 -3.87 -17.77 -14.75
N THR A 532 -3.72 -18.02 -13.45
CA THR A 532 -4.55 -17.44 -12.39
C THR A 532 -3.73 -17.28 -11.12
N ILE A 533 -3.87 -16.13 -10.46
CA ILE A 533 -3.38 -15.88 -9.11
C ILE A 533 -4.61 -15.58 -8.24
N SER A 534 -4.90 -16.42 -7.25
CA SER A 534 -6.04 -16.26 -6.35
C SER A 534 -5.69 -16.76 -4.96
N ASN A 535 -6.61 -16.64 -4.00
CA ASN A 535 -6.39 -17.17 -2.66
C ASN A 535 -6.23 -18.70 -2.62
N SER A 536 -6.62 -19.40 -3.70
CA SER A 536 -6.50 -20.85 -3.84
C SER A 536 -5.40 -21.29 -4.81
N SER A 537 -4.69 -20.36 -5.46
CA SER A 537 -3.55 -20.69 -6.33
C SER A 537 -2.30 -21.02 -5.51
N VAL A 538 -1.35 -21.69 -6.14
CA VAL A 538 0.00 -21.90 -5.58
C VAL A 538 0.99 -21.39 -6.63
N PRO A 539 1.73 -20.30 -6.35
CA PRO A 539 1.64 -19.47 -5.15
C PRO A 539 0.37 -18.60 -5.11
N ALA A 540 0.03 -18.08 -3.93
CA ALA A 540 -1.02 -17.08 -3.72
C ALA A 540 -0.42 -15.78 -3.19
N MET A 541 -0.93 -14.63 -3.64
CA MET A 541 -0.48 -13.33 -3.13
C MET A 541 -0.95 -13.13 -1.70
N LYS A 542 0.02 -12.97 -0.81
CA LYS A 542 -0.20 -12.79 0.62
C LYS A 542 0.56 -11.55 1.08
N ALA A 543 -0.13 -10.70 1.82
CA ALA A 543 0.56 -9.75 2.67
C ALA A 543 1.51 -10.49 3.61
N PHE A 544 2.51 -9.78 4.09
CA PHE A 544 3.59 -10.29 4.92
C PHE A 544 3.06 -10.81 6.26
N THR A 545 1.95 -10.23 6.74
CA THR A 545 1.18 -10.73 7.89
C THR A 545 0.57 -12.13 7.68
N GLY A 546 0.67 -12.69 6.47
CA GLY A 546 0.13 -13.98 6.05
C GLY A 546 -1.29 -13.92 5.49
N THR A 547 -1.96 -12.76 5.51
CA THR A 547 -3.30 -12.58 4.93
C THR A 547 -3.25 -12.54 3.42
N TYR A 548 -4.23 -13.14 2.75
CA TYR A 548 -4.37 -12.96 1.31
C TYR A 548 -4.63 -11.50 0.94
N MET A 549 -4.16 -11.12 -0.24
CA MET A 549 -4.46 -9.80 -0.81
C MET A 549 -5.95 -9.65 -1.18
N ASN A 550 -6.67 -10.75 -1.44
CA ASN A 550 -8.06 -10.74 -1.97
C ASN A 550 -8.20 -9.97 -3.29
N LYS A 551 -7.13 -9.94 -4.08
CA LYS A 551 -7.04 -9.25 -5.36
C LYS A 551 -6.73 -10.27 -6.48
N PRO A 552 -7.66 -11.15 -6.86
CA PRO A 552 -7.35 -12.21 -7.80
C PRO A 552 -7.06 -11.68 -9.20
N ILE A 553 -6.15 -12.36 -9.89
CA ILE A 553 -5.75 -12.14 -11.27
C ILE A 553 -6.16 -13.37 -12.07
N TYR A 554 -6.97 -13.19 -13.10
CA TYR A 554 -7.49 -14.28 -13.93
C TYR A 554 -7.02 -14.15 -15.38
N LYS A 555 -7.06 -15.27 -16.12
CA LYS A 555 -6.82 -15.32 -17.56
C LYS A 555 -5.50 -14.66 -17.98
N ILE A 556 -4.45 -14.85 -17.18
CA ILE A 556 -3.10 -14.42 -17.54
C ILE A 556 -2.72 -15.11 -18.85
N ALA A 557 -2.31 -14.35 -19.85
CA ALA A 557 -1.92 -14.88 -21.14
C ALA A 557 -0.92 -13.96 -21.85
N VAL A 558 0.00 -14.58 -22.59
CA VAL A 558 0.81 -13.92 -23.62
C VAL A 558 0.00 -13.85 -24.92
N LYS A 559 -0.01 -12.70 -25.59
CA LYS A 559 -0.60 -12.50 -26.93
C LYS A 559 0.48 -12.40 -28.01
N ASP A 560 0.06 -12.45 -29.27
CA ASP A 560 0.94 -12.61 -30.45
C ASP A 560 2.01 -11.50 -30.62
N ASP A 561 1.83 -10.34 -29.99
CA ASP A 561 2.78 -9.20 -29.99
C ASP A 561 3.60 -9.07 -28.69
N SER A 562 3.80 -10.17 -27.95
CA SER A 562 4.45 -10.17 -26.63
C SER A 562 3.74 -9.30 -25.57
N LEU A 563 2.47 -8.93 -25.80
CA LEU A 563 1.61 -8.30 -24.81
C LEU A 563 1.20 -9.32 -23.74
N MET A 564 1.19 -8.89 -22.49
CA MET A 564 0.59 -9.66 -21.39
C MET A 564 -0.82 -9.15 -21.12
N THR A 565 -1.79 -10.04 -21.03
CA THR A 565 -3.19 -9.70 -20.69
C THR A 565 -3.66 -10.48 -19.49
N PHE A 566 -4.50 -9.86 -18.65
CA PHE A 566 -5.19 -10.53 -17.55
C PHE A 566 -6.45 -9.76 -17.13
N ASN A 567 -7.33 -10.40 -16.37
CA ASN A 567 -8.48 -9.76 -15.74
C ASN A 567 -8.24 -9.61 -14.23
N PHE A 568 -8.53 -8.42 -13.71
CA PHE A 568 -8.40 -8.09 -12.30
C PHE A 568 -9.76 -8.19 -11.60
N LEU A 569 -9.78 -8.81 -10.40
CA LEU A 569 -10.95 -9.04 -9.52
C LEU A 569 -12.05 -9.96 -10.07
N GLU A 570 -12.40 -9.88 -11.35
CA GLU A 570 -13.44 -10.69 -11.97
C GLU A 570 -12.86 -11.62 -13.04
N GLN A 571 -13.35 -12.86 -13.10
CA GLN A 571 -12.89 -13.83 -14.10
C GLN A 571 -13.33 -13.44 -15.52
N GLU A 572 -14.53 -12.87 -15.63
CA GLU A 572 -15.06 -12.24 -16.84
C GLU A 572 -15.29 -10.76 -16.56
N VAL A 573 -14.67 -9.88 -17.36
CA VAL A 573 -14.87 -8.44 -17.26
C VAL A 573 -15.74 -8.03 -18.44
N TYR A 574 -16.99 -7.64 -18.16
CA TYR A 574 -17.91 -7.12 -19.16
C TYR A 574 -17.82 -5.60 -19.19
N SER A 575 -17.67 -5.01 -20.38
CA SER A 575 -17.62 -3.57 -20.54
C SER A 575 -19.02 -2.97 -20.57
N TYR A 576 -19.25 -1.93 -19.76
CA TYR A 576 -20.37 -1.01 -19.86
C TYR A 576 -19.86 0.41 -19.60
N THR A 577 -20.51 1.42 -20.16
CA THR A 577 -20.08 2.81 -19.95
C THR A 577 -20.81 3.39 -18.74
N VAL A 578 -20.06 3.80 -17.73
CA VAL A 578 -20.61 4.55 -16.60
C VAL A 578 -21.15 5.89 -17.11
N GLY A 579 -22.38 6.23 -16.72
CA GLY A 579 -23.10 7.43 -17.15
C GLY A 579 -24.05 7.20 -18.33
N ASP A 580 -23.97 6.05 -19.01
CA ASP A 580 -24.95 5.73 -20.06
C ASP A 580 -26.35 5.63 -19.46
N THR A 581 -27.33 6.13 -20.22
CA THR A 581 -28.74 6.01 -19.86
C THR A 581 -29.40 4.96 -20.73
N ILE A 582 -29.97 3.94 -20.09
CA ILE A 582 -30.64 2.82 -20.74
C ILE A 582 -32.09 2.72 -20.27
N THR A 583 -32.96 2.12 -21.08
CA THR A 583 -34.37 1.88 -20.72
C THR A 583 -34.66 0.39 -20.71
N VAL A 584 -35.13 -0.13 -19.57
CA VAL A 584 -35.52 -1.54 -19.39
C VAL A 584 -36.91 -1.58 -18.78
N ASP A 585 -37.82 -2.35 -19.40
CA ASP A 585 -39.22 -2.49 -18.98
C ASP A 585 -39.96 -1.15 -18.74
N GLY A 586 -39.63 -0.14 -19.56
CA GLY A 586 -40.27 1.18 -19.51
C GLY A 586 -39.71 2.13 -18.45
N VAL A 587 -38.67 1.74 -17.71
CA VAL A 587 -37.96 2.57 -16.74
C VAL A 587 -36.56 2.90 -17.26
N SER A 588 -36.18 4.18 -17.21
CA SER A 588 -34.86 4.65 -17.64
C SER A 588 -33.90 4.76 -16.46
N TYR A 589 -32.66 4.31 -16.65
CA TYR A 589 -31.62 4.24 -15.63
C TYR A 589 -30.31 4.85 -16.12
N VAL A 590 -29.61 5.58 -15.26
CA VAL A 590 -28.20 5.94 -15.44
C VAL A 590 -27.34 4.85 -14.82
N LEU A 591 -26.46 4.26 -15.62
CA LEU A 591 -25.52 3.24 -15.18
C LEU A 591 -24.40 3.85 -14.33
N GLN A 592 -24.10 3.20 -13.21
CA GLN A 592 -23.05 3.59 -12.28
C GLN A 592 -21.99 2.50 -12.15
N LYS A 593 -20.83 2.87 -11.57
CA LYS A 593 -19.79 1.90 -11.18
C LYS A 593 -20.39 0.75 -10.35
N ASN A 594 -19.71 -0.39 -10.34
CA ASN A 594 -20.07 -1.59 -9.58
C ASN A 594 -21.44 -2.18 -9.95
N LYS A 595 -21.85 -2.07 -11.23
CA LYS A 595 -23.11 -2.63 -11.74
C LYS A 595 -24.31 -2.07 -10.96
N LYS A 596 -24.23 -0.80 -10.54
CA LYS A 596 -25.33 -0.06 -9.90
C LYS A 596 -26.06 0.79 -10.92
N ALA A 597 -27.30 1.14 -10.62
CA ALA A 597 -28.14 1.96 -11.49
C ALA A 597 -29.03 2.90 -10.67
N VAL A 598 -29.31 4.08 -11.23
CA VAL A 598 -30.22 5.09 -10.64
C VAL A 598 -31.32 5.42 -11.65
N VAL A 599 -32.57 5.40 -11.21
CA VAL A 599 -33.71 5.78 -12.05
C VAL A 599 -33.63 7.26 -12.39
N THR A 600 -33.83 7.60 -13.66
CA THR A 600 -33.80 8.97 -14.19
C THR A 600 -35.01 9.27 -15.07
N ALA A 601 -35.09 10.49 -15.62
CA ALA A 601 -36.14 10.90 -16.54
C ALA A 601 -36.29 9.90 -17.70
N SER A 602 -37.54 9.59 -18.04
CA SER A 602 -37.81 8.62 -19.10
C SER A 602 -37.32 9.13 -20.46
N GLN A 603 -36.51 8.33 -21.14
CA GLN A 603 -36.09 8.61 -22.51
C GLN A 603 -37.25 8.49 -23.52
N SER A 604 -38.33 7.82 -23.13
CA SER A 604 -39.50 7.58 -23.97
C SER A 604 -40.60 8.64 -23.80
N GLY A 605 -40.37 9.67 -22.97
CA GLY A 605 -41.34 10.71 -22.66
C GLY A 605 -41.49 10.94 -21.16
N LYS A 606 -42.69 11.28 -20.70
CA LYS A 606 -42.97 11.39 -19.25
C LYS A 606 -43.54 10.07 -18.75
N TYR A 607 -43.22 9.69 -17.51
CA TYR A 607 -43.82 8.51 -16.89
C TYR A 607 -45.34 8.68 -16.73
N GLU A 608 -46.10 7.61 -16.97
CA GLU A 608 -47.56 7.59 -16.92
C GLU A 608 -48.08 6.33 -16.22
N GLY A 609 -49.29 6.40 -15.67
CA GLY A 609 -49.95 5.27 -15.03
C GLY A 609 -49.23 4.76 -13.77
N ASP A 610 -49.16 3.44 -13.61
CA ASP A 610 -48.49 2.77 -12.50
C ASP A 610 -47.06 2.38 -12.91
N VAL A 611 -46.05 2.86 -12.19
CA VAL A 611 -44.63 2.53 -12.46
C VAL A 611 -44.06 1.66 -11.34
N ILE A 612 -43.40 0.57 -11.72
CA ILE A 612 -42.71 -0.35 -10.81
C ILE A 612 -41.21 -0.24 -11.07
N VAL A 613 -40.46 0.23 -10.07
CA VAL A 613 -38.99 0.22 -10.07
C VAL A 613 -38.52 -1.12 -9.49
N PRO A 614 -37.89 -2.00 -10.30
CA PRO A 614 -37.42 -3.29 -9.84
C PRO A 614 -36.18 -3.16 -8.94
N GLU A 615 -35.88 -4.21 -8.17
CA GLU A 615 -34.64 -4.29 -7.37
C GLU A 615 -33.40 -4.45 -8.28
N ASN A 616 -33.52 -5.27 -9.32
CA ASN A 616 -32.47 -5.54 -10.28
C ASN A 616 -33.04 -5.63 -11.70
N PHE A 617 -32.21 -5.38 -12.70
CA PHE A 617 -32.52 -5.63 -14.10
C PHE A 617 -31.30 -6.19 -14.83
N ILE A 618 -31.52 -6.84 -15.98
CA ILE A 618 -30.46 -7.36 -16.84
C ILE A 618 -30.38 -6.49 -18.09
N HIS A 619 -29.18 -6.05 -18.45
CA HIS A 619 -28.88 -5.38 -19.71
C HIS A 619 -27.60 -5.97 -20.29
N GLU A 620 -27.67 -6.49 -21.52
CA GLU A 620 -26.52 -7.12 -22.20
C GLU A 620 -25.80 -8.19 -21.35
N ASP A 621 -26.58 -9.08 -20.73
CA ASP A 621 -26.11 -10.15 -19.82
C ASP A 621 -25.46 -9.68 -18.51
N ILE A 622 -25.46 -8.38 -18.22
CA ILE A 622 -24.99 -7.79 -16.97
C ILE A 622 -26.20 -7.55 -16.04
N LEU A 623 -26.13 -8.08 -14.82
CA LEU A 623 -27.10 -7.81 -13.76
C LEU A 623 -26.76 -6.49 -13.06
N PHE A 624 -27.67 -5.52 -13.12
CA PHE A 624 -27.56 -4.25 -12.42
C PHE A 624 -28.52 -4.19 -11.23
N THR A 625 -28.08 -3.57 -10.14
CA THR A 625 -28.91 -3.29 -8.95
C THR A 625 -29.35 -1.83 -8.93
N VAL A 626 -30.64 -1.59 -8.74
CA VAL A 626 -31.21 -0.23 -8.69
C VAL A 626 -31.07 0.31 -7.27
N VAL A 627 -30.24 1.33 -7.10
CA VAL A 627 -29.87 1.87 -5.78
C VAL A 627 -30.44 3.25 -5.49
N GLY A 628 -31.00 3.94 -6.48
CA GLY A 628 -31.53 5.28 -6.26
C GLY A 628 -32.56 5.76 -7.29
N ILE A 629 -33.21 6.86 -6.94
CA ILE A 629 -34.16 7.62 -7.77
C ILE A 629 -33.67 9.06 -7.82
N ASP A 630 -33.33 9.55 -9.01
CA ASP A 630 -32.82 10.90 -9.25
C ASP A 630 -33.93 11.96 -9.22
N GLU A 631 -33.55 13.23 -9.05
CA GLU A 631 -34.46 14.40 -8.98
C GLU A 631 -35.34 14.51 -10.23
N THR A 632 -34.79 14.11 -11.38
CA THR A 632 -35.47 14.18 -12.68
C THR A 632 -36.39 12.99 -12.97
N ALA A 633 -36.40 11.95 -12.13
CA ALA A 633 -37.06 10.69 -12.44
C ALA A 633 -38.58 10.84 -12.65
N PHE A 634 -39.32 11.21 -11.60
CA PHE A 634 -40.78 11.32 -11.64
C PHE A 634 -41.29 12.77 -11.50
N CYS A 635 -40.40 13.74 -11.73
CA CYS A 635 -40.72 15.15 -11.74
C CYS A 635 -41.51 15.51 -13.01
N ASP A 636 -42.43 16.47 -12.90
CA ASP A 636 -43.26 16.97 -14.00
C ASP A 636 -44.03 15.87 -14.75
N CYS A 637 -44.52 14.82 -14.08
CA CYS A 637 -45.22 13.69 -14.69
C CYS A 637 -46.75 13.78 -14.46
N PRO A 638 -47.52 14.48 -15.32
CA PRO A 638 -48.94 14.76 -15.08
C PRO A 638 -49.85 13.53 -15.23
N SER A 639 -49.41 12.49 -15.93
CA SER A 639 -50.17 11.25 -16.12
C SER A 639 -49.75 10.14 -15.17
N LEU A 640 -48.78 10.38 -14.29
CA LEU A 640 -48.30 9.41 -13.32
C LEU A 640 -49.35 9.23 -12.21
N TYR A 641 -49.74 7.98 -11.97
CA TYR A 641 -50.77 7.61 -11.01
C TYR A 641 -50.17 6.98 -9.75
N SER A 642 -49.21 6.06 -9.90
CA SER A 642 -48.49 5.49 -8.76
C SER A 642 -47.05 5.11 -9.10
N VAL A 643 -46.19 5.06 -8.08
CA VAL A 643 -44.82 4.54 -8.17
C VAL A 643 -44.59 3.55 -7.04
N SER A 644 -43.95 2.41 -7.32
CA SER A 644 -43.49 1.47 -6.30
C SER A 644 -42.01 1.12 -6.44
N PHE A 645 -41.27 1.01 -5.34
CA PHE A 645 -39.87 0.59 -5.35
C PHE A 645 -39.50 -0.36 -4.20
N HIS A 646 -38.38 -1.07 -4.38
CA HIS A 646 -37.93 -2.19 -3.55
C HIS A 646 -36.88 -1.82 -2.49
N THR A 647 -36.32 -2.83 -1.82
CA THR A 647 -35.38 -2.74 -0.69
C THR A 647 -34.00 -2.18 -1.08
N SER A 648 -33.57 -2.34 -2.33
CA SER A 648 -32.26 -1.88 -2.81
C SER A 648 -32.14 -0.37 -2.97
N VAL A 649 -33.25 0.37 -3.00
CA VAL A 649 -33.23 1.83 -3.15
C VAL A 649 -32.80 2.46 -1.84
N GLU A 650 -31.56 2.97 -1.85
CA GLU A 650 -30.88 3.60 -0.72
C GLU A 650 -31.10 5.12 -0.70
N LYS A 651 -31.43 5.73 -1.84
CA LYS A 651 -31.58 7.18 -1.99
C LYS A 651 -32.69 7.58 -2.96
N VAL A 652 -33.56 8.48 -2.52
CA VAL A 652 -34.52 9.24 -3.34
C VAL A 652 -34.11 10.70 -3.25
N ALA A 653 -33.82 11.33 -4.39
CA ALA A 653 -33.45 12.73 -4.45
C ALA A 653 -34.63 13.66 -4.14
N ASP A 654 -34.33 14.84 -3.60
CA ASP A 654 -35.33 15.89 -3.39
C ASP A 654 -35.97 16.27 -4.73
N GLY A 655 -37.27 16.55 -4.72
CA GLY A 655 -38.00 16.93 -5.92
C GLY A 655 -38.31 15.81 -6.91
N ALA A 656 -37.87 14.56 -6.66
CA ALA A 656 -38.10 13.41 -7.54
C ALA A 656 -39.57 13.19 -7.94
N PHE A 657 -40.54 13.73 -7.18
CA PHE A 657 -41.99 13.62 -7.41
C PHE A 657 -42.69 14.98 -7.51
N SER A 658 -41.95 16.06 -7.77
CA SER A 658 -42.52 17.41 -7.92
C SER A 658 -43.39 17.51 -9.17
N ASN A 659 -44.40 18.39 -9.15
CA ASN A 659 -45.28 18.67 -10.30
C ASN A 659 -45.95 17.44 -10.96
N SER A 660 -46.33 16.45 -10.16
CA SER A 660 -47.03 15.24 -10.61
C SER A 660 -48.48 15.22 -10.09
N PRO A 661 -49.38 16.06 -10.65
CA PRO A 661 -50.69 16.41 -10.07
C PRO A 661 -51.73 15.28 -10.01
N ASN A 662 -51.48 14.14 -10.65
CA ASN A 662 -52.37 12.96 -10.62
C ASN A 662 -51.78 11.80 -9.82
N LEU A 663 -50.61 11.97 -9.21
CA LEU A 663 -49.98 10.96 -8.36
C LEU A 663 -50.87 10.70 -7.14
N MET A 664 -51.39 9.48 -7.04
CA MET A 664 -52.27 9.04 -5.96
C MET A 664 -51.53 8.28 -4.85
N SER A 665 -50.41 7.65 -5.17
CA SER A 665 -49.64 6.88 -4.18
C SER A 665 -48.19 6.62 -4.58
N ILE A 666 -47.30 6.67 -3.60
CA ILE A 666 -45.93 6.16 -3.64
C ILE A 666 -45.86 4.97 -2.69
N TRP A 667 -45.48 3.81 -3.19
CA TRP A 667 -45.40 2.57 -2.43
C TRP A 667 -43.94 2.14 -2.22
N VAL A 668 -43.63 1.78 -0.99
CA VAL A 668 -42.31 1.29 -0.62
C VAL A 668 -42.46 -0.11 -0.06
N SER A 669 -41.56 -1.03 -0.44
CA SER A 669 -41.52 -2.36 0.17
C SER A 669 -41.35 -2.24 1.70
N THR A 670 -42.09 -3.06 2.46
CA THR A 670 -42.12 -2.99 3.93
C THR A 670 -40.76 -3.18 4.58
N ASP A 671 -39.84 -3.85 3.89
CA ASP A 671 -38.50 -4.19 4.38
C ASP A 671 -37.45 -3.15 3.95
N ASN A 672 -37.86 -2.05 3.30
CA ASN A 672 -36.92 -0.99 2.93
C ASN A 672 -36.39 -0.28 4.20
N ALA A 673 -35.07 -0.26 4.35
CA ALA A 673 -34.42 0.25 5.55
C ALA A 673 -34.41 1.79 5.67
N LYS A 674 -34.83 2.53 4.63
CA LYS A 674 -34.72 4.00 4.55
C LYS A 674 -36.05 4.71 4.42
N TYR A 675 -37.01 4.11 3.71
CA TYR A 675 -38.28 4.73 3.36
C TYR A 675 -39.47 3.87 3.76
N GLU A 676 -40.62 4.50 3.96
CA GLU A 676 -41.89 3.81 4.11
C GLU A 676 -43.03 4.56 3.40
N SER A 677 -44.15 3.87 3.22
CA SER A 677 -45.37 4.46 2.67
C SER A 677 -46.50 4.40 3.69
N ILE A 678 -47.15 5.54 3.95
CA ILE A 678 -48.35 5.62 4.80
C ILE A 678 -49.41 6.40 4.04
N ASP A 679 -50.55 5.76 3.80
CA ASP A 679 -51.62 6.27 2.95
C ASP A 679 -51.12 6.78 1.58
N GLY A 680 -50.16 6.07 0.99
CA GLY A 680 -49.55 6.43 -0.29
C GLY A 680 -48.64 7.66 -0.26
N ALA A 681 -48.44 8.30 0.88
CA ALA A 681 -47.40 9.32 1.06
C ALA A 681 -46.06 8.68 1.40
N LEU A 682 -44.98 9.29 0.90
CA LEU A 682 -43.61 8.86 1.13
C LEU A 682 -43.06 9.52 2.39
N TYR A 683 -42.58 8.71 3.31
CA TYR A 683 -41.89 9.13 4.51
C TYR A 683 -40.47 8.57 4.53
N THR A 684 -39.57 9.21 5.27
CA THR A 684 -38.46 8.46 5.86
C THR A 684 -39.05 7.37 6.75
N ASN A 685 -38.40 6.22 6.83
CA ASN A 685 -38.93 5.12 7.64
C ASN A 685 -39.02 5.56 9.12
N ARG A 686 -40.20 5.51 9.76
CA ARG A 686 -40.43 5.88 11.17
C ARG A 686 -39.62 5.06 12.16
N ASN A 687 -39.18 3.87 11.75
CA ASN A 687 -38.21 3.10 12.51
C ASN A 687 -36.84 3.80 12.55
N LEU A 688 -36.71 5.01 12.02
CA LEU A 688 -35.50 5.81 12.06
C LEU A 688 -35.66 7.10 12.90
N ASP A 689 -36.86 7.42 13.40
CA ASP A 689 -37.15 8.66 14.15
C ASP A 689 -37.25 8.41 15.65
N GLY A 690 -36.36 9.03 16.42
CA GLY A 690 -36.23 8.79 17.86
C GLY A 690 -35.80 7.36 18.22
N GLN A 691 -36.03 6.39 17.33
CA GLN A 691 -35.04 5.40 17.01
C GLN A 691 -33.80 6.19 16.59
N ALA A 692 -32.83 6.24 17.50
CA ALA A 692 -31.73 5.34 17.28
C ALA A 692 -31.92 4.52 16.02
N ILE A 693 -31.48 5.00 14.85
CA ILE A 693 -31.35 4.06 13.75
C ILE A 693 -30.33 3.10 14.29
N SER A 694 -30.90 2.01 14.80
CA SER A 694 -30.31 0.77 15.20
C SER A 694 -29.89 0.12 13.89
N SER A 695 -29.04 0.82 13.15
CA SER A 695 -28.13 0.16 12.28
C SER A 695 -27.26 -0.65 13.22
N GLN A 696 -27.25 -1.94 12.94
CA GLN A 696 -26.37 -2.83 13.64
C GLN A 696 -25.13 -2.99 12.78
N ALA A 697 -23.99 -2.56 13.30
CA ALA A 697 -22.73 -3.07 12.82
C ALA A 697 -22.52 -4.42 13.51
N THR A 698 -22.66 -5.49 12.73
CA THR A 698 -22.39 -6.83 13.23
C THR A 698 -20.99 -7.23 12.83
N PHE A 699 -20.07 -7.14 13.79
CA PHE A 699 -18.77 -7.76 13.67
C PHE A 699 -18.92 -9.25 13.96
N ASP A 700 -19.23 -10.02 12.92
CA ASP A 700 -19.36 -11.48 12.98
C ASP A 700 -17.98 -12.14 12.93
N TRP A 701 -17.26 -12.13 14.04
CA TRP A 701 -15.92 -12.71 14.15
C TRP A 701 -15.90 -14.22 13.86
N ALA A 702 -16.99 -14.94 14.15
CA ALA A 702 -17.10 -16.37 13.96
C ALA A 702 -17.12 -16.78 12.49
N ASN A 703 -17.90 -16.06 11.69
CA ASN A 703 -17.98 -16.28 10.23
C ASN A 703 -16.97 -15.42 9.45
N ASN A 704 -16.49 -14.36 10.08
CA ASN A 704 -15.47 -13.44 9.61
C ASN A 704 -15.69 -12.93 8.16
N PRO A 705 -16.85 -12.32 7.87
CA PRO A 705 -17.15 -11.80 6.52
C PRO A 705 -16.17 -10.69 6.09
N MET A 706 -15.56 -9.99 7.05
CA MET A 706 -14.51 -8.98 6.84
C MET A 706 -13.16 -9.57 6.42
N GLY A 707 -13.02 -10.89 6.37
CA GLY A 707 -11.79 -11.57 5.95
C GLY A 707 -10.59 -11.29 6.87
N LEU A 708 -10.83 -10.97 8.14
CA LEU A 708 -9.77 -10.65 9.08
C LEU A 708 -9.02 -11.91 9.50
N PRO A 709 -7.70 -11.87 9.60
CA PRO A 709 -6.95 -13.07 9.85
C PRO A 709 -7.27 -13.65 11.22
N VAL A 710 -7.18 -14.99 11.29
CA VAL A 710 -7.63 -15.76 12.43
C VAL A 710 -6.54 -16.68 12.92
N SER A 711 -6.26 -16.58 14.21
CA SER A 711 -5.26 -17.35 14.90
C SER A 711 -5.80 -18.77 15.24
N THR A 712 -5.47 -19.80 14.47
CA THR A 712 -6.03 -21.17 14.61
C THR A 712 -5.31 -22.10 15.59
N ASN A 713 -4.24 -21.59 16.18
CA ASN A 713 -3.30 -22.26 17.07
C ASN A 713 -2.50 -21.16 17.80
N SER A 714 -1.58 -21.50 18.68
CA SER A 714 -0.78 -20.58 19.53
C SER A 714 -0.04 -19.42 18.87
N SER A 715 -0.11 -19.21 17.55
CA SER A 715 0.40 -18.01 16.87
C SER A 715 -0.49 -16.80 17.12
N GLN A 716 -0.19 -16.19 18.25
CA GLN A 716 -0.88 -15.07 18.87
C GLN A 716 -1.11 -13.88 17.94
N ALA A 717 -0.23 -13.63 16.96
CA ALA A 717 -0.22 -12.38 16.20
C ALA A 717 -1.08 -12.37 14.93
N ALA A 718 -1.29 -13.54 14.31
CA ALA A 718 -2.06 -13.63 13.05
C ALA A 718 -3.50 -13.16 13.24
N GLY A 719 -4.05 -13.33 14.44
CA GLY A 719 -5.36 -12.79 14.74
C GLY A 719 -5.41 -11.30 15.05
N ASN A 720 -4.26 -10.66 15.35
CA ASN A 720 -4.25 -9.37 16.04
C ASN A 720 -4.94 -8.29 15.21
N ILE A 721 -5.82 -7.51 15.86
CA ILE A 721 -6.51 -6.41 15.21
C ILE A 721 -5.67 -5.13 15.36
N ASN A 722 -4.86 -4.80 14.35
CA ASN A 722 -3.90 -3.69 14.44
C ASN A 722 -4.34 -2.41 13.72
N SER A 723 -5.45 -2.47 12.99
CA SER A 723 -5.99 -1.35 12.23
C SER A 723 -7.48 -1.23 12.51
N ALA A 724 -7.99 -0.02 12.30
CA ALA A 724 -9.42 0.24 12.29
C ALA A 724 -10.13 -0.74 11.34
N VAL A 725 -11.16 -1.40 11.86
CA VAL A 725 -12.05 -2.28 11.10
C VAL A 725 -13.40 -1.58 11.07
N THR A 726 -13.92 -1.27 9.89
CA THR A 726 -15.18 -0.54 9.76
C THR A 726 -16.26 -1.46 9.21
N GLU A 727 -17.43 -1.50 9.86
CA GLU A 727 -18.62 -2.21 9.39
C GLU A 727 -19.86 -1.33 9.56
N ASN A 728 -20.68 -1.18 8.50
CA ASN A 728 -21.81 -0.23 8.44
C ASN A 728 -21.46 1.15 9.06
N ASP A 729 -20.31 1.70 8.66
CA ASP A 729 -19.73 2.97 9.12
C ASP A 729 -19.32 3.04 10.62
N VAL A 730 -19.41 1.93 11.38
CA VAL A 730 -18.86 1.82 12.75
C VAL A 730 -17.43 1.35 12.71
N THR A 731 -16.53 2.09 13.33
CA THR A 731 -15.11 1.74 13.40
C THR A 731 -14.78 1.01 14.70
N PHE A 732 -14.32 -0.24 14.60
CA PHE A 732 -13.66 -0.99 15.66
C PHE A 732 -12.16 -0.73 15.60
N THR A 733 -11.59 -0.24 16.70
CA THR A 733 -10.15 -0.22 16.94
C THR A 733 -9.86 -0.97 18.23
N CYS A 734 -8.60 -1.29 18.50
CA CYS A 734 -8.24 -1.87 19.78
C CYS A 734 -6.84 -1.45 20.18
N THR A 735 -6.58 -1.40 21.48
CA THR A 735 -5.23 -1.40 22.00
C THR A 735 -4.89 -2.77 22.54
N HIS A 736 -3.62 -3.09 22.49
CA HIS A 736 -3.12 -4.32 23.06
C HIS A 736 -2.72 -4.07 24.51
N GLY A 737 -3.03 -5.04 25.37
CA GLY A 737 -2.38 -5.11 26.67
C GLY A 737 -1.01 -5.75 26.51
N THR A 738 -0.54 -6.43 27.56
CA THR A 738 0.65 -7.32 27.46
C THR A 738 0.48 -8.40 26.41
N THR A 739 -0.75 -8.74 26.09
CA THR A 739 -1.11 -9.70 25.07
C THR A 739 -2.15 -9.04 24.17
N ALA A 740 -1.95 -9.16 22.85
CA ALA A 740 -2.72 -8.42 21.88
C ALA A 740 -4.11 -9.00 21.63
N THR A 741 -5.07 -8.10 21.41
CA THR A 741 -6.44 -8.42 20.99
C THR A 741 -6.46 -8.99 19.59
N ARG A 742 -7.13 -10.13 19.38
CA ARG A 742 -6.97 -10.94 18.16
C ARG A 742 -8.16 -11.81 17.81
N LEU A 743 -8.40 -12.16 16.56
CA LEU A 743 -9.26 -13.28 16.16
C LEU A 743 -8.56 -14.62 16.37
N TRP A 744 -9.25 -15.62 16.90
CA TRP A 744 -8.71 -16.91 17.24
C TRP A 744 -9.69 -18.03 16.91
N GLN A 745 -9.27 -18.98 16.08
CA GLN A 745 -10.00 -20.20 15.77
C GLN A 745 -9.59 -21.33 16.72
N SER A 746 -10.58 -21.91 17.38
CA SER A 746 -10.43 -23.11 18.18
C SER A 746 -11.33 -24.18 17.57
N GLY A 747 -10.73 -25.13 16.84
CA GLY A 747 -11.48 -26.12 16.06
C GLY A 747 -12.20 -25.47 14.87
N THR A 748 -13.53 -25.63 14.79
CA THR A 748 -14.37 -25.01 13.75
C THR A 748 -14.86 -23.60 14.12
N SER A 749 -14.52 -23.09 15.31
CA SER A 749 -15.14 -21.88 15.88
C SER A 749 -14.13 -20.73 16.04
N ILE A 750 -14.49 -19.54 15.55
CA ILE A 750 -13.62 -18.35 15.55
C ILE A 750 -14.10 -17.30 16.56
N THR A 751 -13.17 -16.73 17.32
CA THR A 751 -13.41 -15.77 18.41
C THR A 751 -12.41 -14.63 18.45
N LEU A 752 -12.85 -13.37 18.48
CA LEU A 752 -12.07 -12.23 18.91
C LEU A 752 -11.70 -12.34 20.41
N ARG A 753 -10.45 -12.64 20.71
CA ARG A 753 -9.85 -12.67 22.04
C ARG A 753 -9.24 -11.33 22.44
N VAL A 754 -9.75 -10.71 23.50
CA VAL A 754 -9.18 -9.53 24.17
C VAL A 754 -8.52 -10.00 25.47
N TYR A 755 -7.31 -9.54 25.77
CA TYR A 755 -6.54 -9.98 26.95
C TYR A 755 -6.36 -8.85 27.96
N SER A 756 -5.99 -9.21 29.20
CA SER A 756 -5.82 -8.27 30.31
C SER A 756 -5.04 -7.02 29.89
N THR A 757 -5.55 -5.86 30.32
CA THR A 757 -5.10 -4.49 30.01
C THR A 757 -5.22 -4.02 28.56
N GLY A 758 -5.61 -4.90 27.64
CA GLY A 758 -5.96 -4.52 26.27
C GLY A 758 -7.35 -3.90 26.22
N THR A 759 -7.53 -2.96 25.30
CA THR A 759 -8.82 -2.30 25.09
C THR A 759 -9.37 -2.61 23.71
N ILE A 760 -10.69 -2.60 23.58
CA ILE A 760 -11.37 -2.50 22.28
C ILE A 760 -12.19 -1.22 22.29
N THR A 761 -12.16 -0.47 21.22
CA THR A 761 -12.92 0.78 21.07
C THR A 761 -13.82 0.65 19.87
N LEU A 762 -15.10 0.91 20.08
CA LEU A 762 -16.10 1.00 19.02
C LEU A 762 -16.48 2.46 18.89
N THR A 763 -16.39 3.01 17.69
CA THR A 763 -16.66 4.42 17.39
C THR A 763 -17.74 4.50 16.33
N ALA A 764 -18.80 5.25 16.63
CA ALA A 764 -19.88 5.53 15.71
C ALA A 764 -19.45 6.54 14.63
N PRO A 765 -20.10 6.53 13.44
CA PRO A 765 -19.90 7.58 12.45
C PRO A 765 -20.41 8.93 12.95
N ALA A 766 -19.92 10.02 12.34
CA ALA A 766 -20.29 11.39 12.73
C ALA A 766 -21.82 11.60 12.70
N GLY A 767 -22.39 12.10 13.80
CA GLY A 767 -23.84 12.27 13.95
C GLY A 767 -24.59 11.05 14.50
N ALA A 768 -23.88 10.01 14.94
CA ALA A 768 -24.44 8.85 15.63
C ALA A 768 -23.77 8.58 16.99
N SER A 769 -24.52 8.02 17.92
CA SER A 769 -24.02 7.46 19.18
C SER A 769 -24.20 5.94 19.19
N ILE A 770 -23.57 5.25 20.12
CA ILE A 770 -23.77 3.82 20.37
C ILE A 770 -24.68 3.70 21.59
N SER A 771 -25.84 3.03 21.50
CA SER A 771 -26.65 2.75 22.71
C SER A 771 -26.48 1.39 23.31
N LYS A 772 -26.15 0.39 22.48
CA LYS A 772 -26.09 -0.98 22.94
C LYS A 772 -25.00 -1.73 22.21
N ILE A 773 -24.20 -2.47 22.97
CA ILE A 773 -23.22 -3.40 22.40
C ILE A 773 -23.45 -4.77 23.02
N GLU A 774 -23.70 -5.75 22.17
CA GLU A 774 -23.96 -7.13 22.58
C GLU A 774 -22.81 -8.03 22.16
N PHE A 775 -22.22 -8.69 23.16
CA PHE A 775 -21.12 -9.61 22.95
C PHE A 775 -21.62 -11.05 23.02
N THR A 776 -21.49 -11.78 21.92
CA THR A 776 -21.54 -13.24 21.96
C THR A 776 -20.14 -13.74 22.25
N ALA A 777 -19.93 -14.36 23.41
CA ALA A 777 -18.61 -14.73 23.89
C ALA A 777 -18.65 -16.07 24.65
N THR A 778 -17.52 -16.75 24.79
CA THR A 778 -17.40 -17.94 25.66
C THR A 778 -16.79 -17.57 27.02
N ASP A 779 -15.74 -16.75 27.01
CA ASP A 779 -15.13 -16.11 28.19
C ASP A 779 -15.35 -14.58 28.08
N PHE A 780 -15.73 -13.87 29.16
CA PHE A 780 -16.05 -12.43 29.07
C PHE A 780 -15.71 -11.66 30.36
N SER A 781 -14.84 -10.64 30.25
CA SER A 781 -14.30 -9.85 31.37
C SER A 781 -13.88 -8.42 30.95
N LEU A 782 -14.72 -7.79 30.12
CA LEU A 782 -14.59 -6.41 29.66
C LEU A 782 -15.30 -5.42 30.59
N THR A 783 -14.66 -4.27 30.85
CA THR A 783 -15.26 -3.14 31.58
C THR A 783 -15.21 -1.90 30.68
N PRO A 784 -16.33 -1.24 30.42
CA PRO A 784 -16.34 -0.03 29.61
C PRO A 784 -15.73 1.15 30.39
N ASP A 785 -15.21 2.13 29.66
CA ASP A 785 -14.81 3.43 30.20
C ASP A 785 -16.01 4.33 30.51
N VAL A 786 -17.11 4.19 29.75
CA VAL A 786 -18.37 4.94 29.91
C VAL A 786 -19.62 4.03 29.82
N GLY A 787 -20.76 4.48 30.33
CA GLY A 787 -22.02 3.71 30.31
C GLY A 787 -22.06 2.53 31.30
N THR A 788 -23.01 1.61 31.11
CA THR A 788 -23.28 0.53 32.09
C THR A 788 -23.19 -0.84 31.45
N MET A 789 -22.50 -1.77 32.11
CA MET A 789 -22.36 -3.15 31.67
C MET A 789 -23.19 -4.10 32.53
N SER A 790 -24.06 -4.90 31.90
CA SER A 790 -24.82 -5.96 32.55
C SER A 790 -24.57 -7.29 31.84
N SER A 791 -23.83 -8.18 32.49
CA SER A 791 -23.36 -9.46 31.92
C SER A 791 -22.50 -9.26 30.66
N ARG A 792 -23.05 -9.47 29.46
CA ARG A 792 -22.37 -9.35 28.15
C ARG A 792 -23.01 -8.32 27.23
N THR A 793 -23.86 -7.48 27.81
CA THR A 793 -24.54 -6.41 27.11
C THR A 793 -24.19 -5.10 27.78
N TRP A 794 -23.62 -4.21 26.99
CA TRP A 794 -23.41 -2.83 27.38
C TRP A 794 -24.60 -2.00 26.94
N THR A 795 -25.03 -1.06 27.79
CA THR A 795 -26.05 -0.04 27.49
C THR A 795 -25.58 1.33 27.98
N GLY A 796 -25.71 2.36 27.15
CA GLY A 796 -25.29 3.75 27.44
C GLY A 796 -25.65 4.67 26.28
N GLU A 797 -25.02 5.83 26.17
CA GLU A 797 -25.09 6.70 25.00
C GLU A 797 -23.73 7.39 24.82
N ALA A 798 -22.98 7.04 23.77
CA ALA A 798 -21.66 7.62 23.51
C ALA A 798 -21.23 7.47 22.04
N GLU A 799 -20.57 8.48 21.46
CA GLU A 799 -20.00 8.42 20.10
C GLU A 799 -18.87 7.39 19.98
N SER A 800 -18.22 7.06 21.09
CA SER A 800 -17.18 6.03 21.16
C SER A 800 -17.19 5.39 22.54
N VAL A 801 -17.01 4.07 22.60
CA VAL A 801 -16.94 3.32 23.87
C VAL A 801 -15.70 2.43 23.85
N THR A 802 -14.84 2.58 24.85
CA THR A 802 -13.62 1.78 25.01
C THR A 802 -13.79 0.78 26.16
N PHE A 803 -13.70 -0.51 25.86
CA PHE A 803 -13.75 -1.58 26.84
C PHE A 803 -12.37 -2.10 27.16
N THR A 804 -12.00 -2.10 28.42
CA THR A 804 -10.74 -2.67 28.90
C THR A 804 -10.97 -4.08 29.44
N ALA A 805 -10.16 -5.04 28.99
CA ALA A 805 -10.18 -6.39 29.52
C ALA A 805 -9.43 -6.46 30.85
N SER A 806 -10.07 -7.01 31.87
CA SER A 806 -9.38 -7.35 33.14
C SER A 806 -8.70 -8.72 33.06
N SER A 807 -9.21 -9.62 32.20
CA SER A 807 -8.63 -10.94 31.91
C SER A 807 -8.99 -11.36 30.47
N ARG A 808 -8.70 -12.59 30.07
CA ARG A 808 -9.00 -13.05 28.71
C ARG A 808 -10.51 -13.14 28.46
N THR A 809 -10.96 -12.50 27.39
CA THR A 809 -12.33 -12.49 26.86
C THR A 809 -12.30 -13.04 25.44
N ASN A 810 -13.18 -13.98 25.06
CA ASN A 810 -13.24 -14.58 23.72
C ASN A 810 -14.63 -14.36 23.10
N ILE A 811 -14.73 -13.56 22.06
CA ILE A 811 -15.97 -13.03 21.48
C ILE A 811 -16.17 -13.57 20.08
N THR A 812 -17.20 -14.37 19.81
CA THR A 812 -17.54 -14.84 18.47
C THR A 812 -18.27 -13.79 17.64
N LYS A 813 -19.00 -12.87 18.26
CA LYS A 813 -19.77 -11.84 17.55
C LYS A 813 -19.94 -10.62 18.44
N ILE A 814 -19.76 -9.44 17.86
CA ILE A 814 -20.18 -8.18 18.48
C ILE A 814 -21.28 -7.60 17.61
N VAL A 815 -22.43 -7.32 18.22
CA VAL A 815 -23.49 -6.55 17.56
C VAL A 815 -23.50 -5.18 18.22
N VAL A 816 -23.08 -4.17 17.46
CA VAL A 816 -23.11 -2.77 17.90
C VAL A 816 -24.39 -2.18 17.36
N THR A 817 -25.32 -1.88 18.25
CA THR A 817 -26.49 -1.08 17.92
C THR A 817 -26.09 0.37 18.02
N LEU A 818 -25.94 1.00 16.86
CA LEU A 818 -25.87 2.44 16.81
C LEU A 818 -27.22 3.02 17.17
N GLU A 819 -27.20 4.12 17.87
CA GLU A 819 -28.24 5.10 17.74
C GLU A 819 -27.62 6.19 16.90
N ALA A 820 -27.71 6.07 15.57
CA ALA A 820 -27.76 7.34 14.88
C ALA A 820 -28.98 8.05 15.46
N THR A 821 -28.78 9.19 16.14
CA THR A 821 -29.70 10.29 15.90
C THR A 821 -29.42 10.73 14.48
N SER A 822 -29.85 9.89 13.55
CA SER A 822 -30.98 10.34 12.79
C SER A 822 -31.96 11.03 13.74
N SER A 823 -31.70 12.30 13.93
CA SER A 823 -32.64 13.26 13.46
C SER A 823 -32.70 13.18 11.91
N SER A 824 -32.87 11.99 11.29
CA SER A 824 -33.95 11.82 10.31
C SER A 824 -35.17 11.85 11.20
N VAL A 825 -35.44 13.09 11.59
CA VAL A 825 -36.74 13.59 11.95
C VAL A 825 -37.71 12.79 11.10
N TRP A 826 -38.66 12.06 11.70
CA TRP A 826 -39.59 11.32 10.85
C TRP A 826 -40.24 12.33 9.94
N THR A 827 -39.91 12.22 8.66
CA THR A 827 -40.12 13.31 7.72
C THR A 827 -41.10 12.85 6.69
N LEU A 828 -42.17 13.61 6.54
CA LEU A 828 -42.98 13.53 5.34
C LEU A 828 -42.17 14.11 4.18
N LEU A 829 -41.71 13.24 3.29
CA LEU A 829 -40.94 13.64 2.10
C LEU A 829 -41.87 14.08 0.97
N LYS A 830 -42.96 13.35 0.75
CA LYS A 830 -43.94 13.72 -0.29
C LYS A 830 -45.34 13.16 -0.02
N ALA A 831 -46.34 14.04 -0.10
CA ALA A 831 -47.75 13.64 -0.15
C ALA A 831 -48.24 13.51 -1.62
N PRO A 832 -49.17 12.59 -1.90
CA PRO A 832 -49.78 12.46 -3.24
C PRO A 832 -50.53 13.73 -3.64
N GLN A 833 -50.17 14.32 -4.78
CA GLN A 833 -50.83 15.55 -5.24
C GLN A 833 -52.22 15.29 -5.82
N GLY A 834 -52.47 14.08 -6.32
CA GLY A 834 -53.74 13.68 -6.92
C GLY A 834 -54.89 13.51 -5.93
N LYS A 835 -54.56 13.28 -4.64
CA LYS A 835 -55.56 13.12 -3.58
C LYS A 835 -56.09 14.49 -3.12
N GLY A 836 -57.40 14.54 -2.84
CA GLY A 836 -58.07 15.73 -2.28
C GLY A 836 -58.74 15.43 -0.94
N GLY A 837 -59.47 16.40 -0.39
CA GLY A 837 -60.13 16.26 0.91
C GLY A 837 -59.17 16.48 2.08
N THR A 838 -59.17 15.58 3.05
CA THR A 838 -58.34 15.69 4.27
C THR A 838 -57.03 14.92 4.13
N PHE A 839 -55.90 15.59 4.29
CA PHE A 839 -54.63 14.95 4.58
C PHE A 839 -54.32 15.11 6.06
N ALA A 840 -54.02 14.00 6.75
CA ALA A 840 -53.47 14.03 8.09
C ALA A 840 -52.07 13.44 8.03
N ALA A 841 -51.06 14.26 8.35
CA ALA A 841 -49.71 13.73 8.51
C ALA A 841 -49.71 12.72 9.66
N ALA A 842 -48.90 11.67 9.53
CA ALA A 842 -48.89 10.58 10.49
C ALA A 842 -48.49 11.09 11.89
N ASP A 843 -49.21 10.62 12.93
CA ASP A 843 -48.94 11.03 14.30
C ASP A 843 -47.56 10.54 14.76
N GLY A 844 -46.69 11.48 15.13
CA GLY A 844 -45.29 11.27 15.48
C GLY A 844 -44.33 11.97 14.52
N VAL A 845 -44.78 12.34 13.31
CA VAL A 845 -43.96 13.05 12.30
C VAL A 845 -43.44 14.35 12.89
N LYS A 846 -42.13 14.52 12.78
CA LYS A 846 -41.41 15.65 13.38
C LYS A 846 -41.09 16.75 12.37
N MET A 847 -40.96 16.44 11.08
CA MET A 847 -40.68 17.42 10.02
C MET A 847 -41.56 17.18 8.80
N ILE A 848 -41.95 18.28 8.16
CA ILE A 848 -42.53 18.26 6.83
C ILE A 848 -41.49 18.82 5.86
N ALA A 849 -40.98 17.99 4.95
CA ALA A 849 -39.92 18.38 4.02
C ALA A 849 -40.35 19.54 3.11
N ALA A 850 -39.36 20.24 2.55
CA ALA A 850 -39.61 21.25 1.54
C ALA A 850 -40.43 20.66 0.37
N GLY A 851 -41.47 21.37 -0.06
CA GLY A 851 -42.34 20.94 -1.16
C GLY A 851 -43.19 19.68 -0.91
N ALA A 852 -43.24 19.14 0.31
CA ALA A 852 -43.90 17.86 0.59
C ALA A 852 -45.38 17.83 0.16
N LEU A 853 -46.14 18.88 0.49
CA LEU A 853 -47.55 19.05 0.10
C LEU A 853 -47.74 20.03 -1.07
N GLU A 854 -46.66 20.50 -1.68
CA GLU A 854 -46.72 21.46 -2.77
C GLU A 854 -47.56 20.94 -3.95
N GLY A 855 -48.49 21.78 -4.40
CA GLY A 855 -49.39 21.50 -5.53
C GLY A 855 -50.50 20.48 -5.21
N SER A 856 -50.63 20.03 -3.96
CA SER A 856 -51.65 19.06 -3.57
C SER A 856 -53.08 19.64 -3.59
N LYS A 857 -54.06 18.76 -3.81
CA LYS A 857 -55.49 19.11 -3.90
C LYS A 857 -56.23 19.01 -2.55
N TYR A 858 -55.50 18.88 -1.44
CA TYR A 858 -56.10 18.77 -0.11
C TYR A 858 -56.78 20.08 0.31
N THR A 859 -58.02 19.97 0.78
CA THR A 859 -58.80 21.10 1.29
C THR A 859 -58.66 21.24 2.81
N THR A 860 -58.33 20.15 3.49
CA THR A 860 -58.03 20.14 4.93
C THR A 860 -56.67 19.48 5.15
N ILE A 861 -55.78 20.16 5.89
CA ILE A 861 -54.51 19.59 6.32
C ILE A 861 -54.48 19.53 7.84
N VAL A 862 -54.02 18.40 8.37
CA VAL A 862 -53.83 18.19 9.81
C VAL A 862 -52.36 17.94 10.06
N LEU A 863 -51.73 18.89 10.75
CA LEU A 863 -50.38 18.78 11.30
C LEU A 863 -50.49 18.30 12.75
N PRO A 864 -49.96 17.12 13.09
CA PRO A 864 -50.05 16.57 14.43
C PRO A 864 -49.23 17.42 15.41
N ALA A 865 -49.48 17.22 16.70
CA ALA A 865 -48.80 17.96 17.77
C ALA A 865 -47.28 17.73 17.81
N SER A 866 -46.81 16.66 17.16
CA SER A 866 -45.42 16.22 17.08
C SER A 866 -44.56 17.01 16.10
N VAL A 867 -45.14 17.79 15.17
CA VAL A 867 -44.37 18.53 14.17
C VAL A 867 -43.55 19.63 14.85
N GLU A 868 -42.25 19.67 14.56
CA GLU A 868 -41.31 20.64 15.13
C GLU A 868 -40.77 21.60 14.07
N ASP A 869 -40.67 21.15 12.80
CA ASP A 869 -40.09 21.95 11.71
C ASP A 869 -40.86 21.81 10.39
N LEU A 870 -40.84 22.88 9.58
CA LEU A 870 -41.48 22.95 8.27
C LEU A 870 -40.52 23.54 7.24
N GLY A 871 -40.26 22.78 6.17
CA GLY A 871 -39.45 23.25 5.05
C GLY A 871 -40.14 24.32 4.19
N ALA A 872 -39.41 24.88 3.24
CA ALA A 872 -39.93 25.82 2.24
C ALA A 872 -41.07 25.20 1.42
N SER A 873 -42.18 25.92 1.25
CA SER A 873 -43.38 25.42 0.54
C SER A 873 -43.89 24.05 1.03
N SER A 874 -43.53 23.64 2.25
CA SER A 874 -43.84 22.31 2.79
C SER A 874 -45.35 22.06 2.93
N VAL A 875 -46.14 23.12 3.17
CA VAL A 875 -47.61 23.10 3.33
C VAL A 875 -48.27 23.96 2.24
N ALA A 876 -47.66 24.01 1.05
CA ALA A 876 -48.14 24.77 -0.11
C ALA A 876 -49.28 24.06 -0.86
N ALA A 877 -50.46 23.94 -0.23
CA ALA A 877 -51.65 23.35 -0.81
C ALA A 877 -52.66 24.44 -1.25
N PRO A 878 -52.75 24.77 -2.55
CA PRO A 878 -53.52 25.93 -3.01
C PRO A 878 -55.04 25.83 -2.77
N MET A 879 -55.56 24.62 -2.55
CA MET A 879 -56.98 24.38 -2.28
C MET A 879 -57.33 24.31 -0.79
N MET A 880 -56.35 24.52 0.10
CA MET A 880 -56.53 24.40 1.54
C MET A 880 -57.46 25.50 2.08
N THR A 881 -58.58 25.09 2.66
CA THR A 881 -59.54 25.98 3.35
C THR A 881 -59.42 25.89 4.86
N THR A 882 -58.87 24.79 5.37
CA THR A 882 -58.75 24.54 6.82
C THR A 882 -57.40 23.91 7.13
N LEU A 883 -56.67 24.51 8.09
CA LEU A 883 -55.43 23.97 8.63
C LEU A 883 -55.61 23.69 10.12
N TYR A 884 -55.49 22.43 10.51
CA TYR A 884 -55.39 22.03 11.91
C TYR A 884 -53.92 21.98 12.29
N ALA A 885 -53.52 22.83 13.24
CA ALA A 885 -52.17 22.91 13.76
C ALA A 885 -52.18 22.57 15.25
N ALA A 886 -51.90 21.30 15.57
CA ALA A 886 -52.03 20.77 16.93
C ALA A 886 -50.82 21.04 17.84
N MET A 887 -49.78 21.72 17.35
CA MET A 887 -48.58 22.03 18.13
C MET A 887 -48.89 23.12 19.16
N GLU A 888 -48.41 22.96 20.39
CA GLU A 888 -48.68 23.89 21.49
C GLU A 888 -48.06 25.28 21.24
N THR A 889 -46.90 25.32 20.56
CA THR A 889 -46.20 26.54 20.15
C THR A 889 -46.03 26.54 18.64
N ALA A 890 -46.24 27.68 17.98
CA ALA A 890 -46.06 27.81 16.54
C ALA A 890 -44.58 27.67 16.15
N PRO A 891 -44.22 26.75 15.22
CA PRO A 891 -42.85 26.60 14.73
C PRO A 891 -42.31 27.89 14.12
N THR A 892 -41.07 28.25 14.44
CA THR A 892 -40.38 29.38 13.81
C THR A 892 -39.60 28.88 12.61
N VAL A 893 -39.94 29.38 11.42
CA VAL A 893 -39.35 28.92 10.15
C VAL A 893 -38.70 30.06 9.39
N SER A 894 -37.56 29.75 8.74
CA SER A 894 -36.74 30.73 7.99
C SER A 894 -37.34 31.10 6.65
N GLU A 895 -38.08 30.18 6.02
CA GLU A 895 -38.68 30.33 4.68
C GLU A 895 -40.20 30.12 4.74
N ASN A 896 -40.93 30.57 3.71
CA ASN A 896 -42.40 30.51 3.70
C ASN A 896 -42.89 29.06 3.48
N PRO A 897 -43.57 28.43 4.46
CA PRO A 897 -44.11 27.08 4.27
C PRO A 897 -45.45 27.07 3.53
N PHE A 898 -46.14 28.22 3.43
CA PHE A 898 -47.52 28.36 2.92
C PHE A 898 -47.57 29.00 1.53
N THR A 899 -46.53 28.84 0.72
CA THR A 899 -46.50 29.38 -0.65
C THR A 899 -47.77 29.03 -1.42
N GLY A 900 -48.44 30.03 -2.00
CA GLY A 900 -49.67 29.81 -2.79
C GLY A 900 -50.94 29.53 -1.99
N VAL A 901 -50.91 29.61 -0.65
CA VAL A 901 -52.10 29.47 0.22
C VAL A 901 -52.71 30.85 0.52
N ASP A 902 -54.03 30.99 0.39
CA ASP A 902 -54.75 32.18 0.87
C ASP A 902 -54.98 32.09 2.40
N GLN A 903 -54.02 32.59 3.15
CA GLN A 903 -54.07 32.59 4.62
C GLN A 903 -55.20 33.46 5.19
N THR A 904 -55.75 34.40 4.41
CA THR A 904 -56.86 35.26 4.87
C THR A 904 -58.21 34.54 4.83
N ALA A 905 -58.38 33.65 3.85
CA ALA A 905 -59.56 32.82 3.69
C ALA A 905 -59.47 31.48 4.43
N CYS A 906 -58.26 30.94 4.61
CA CYS A 906 -58.05 29.68 5.32
C CYS A 906 -58.27 29.83 6.83
N VAL A 907 -59.05 28.90 7.41
CA VAL A 907 -59.28 28.85 8.86
C VAL A 907 -58.14 28.05 9.51
N LEU A 908 -57.38 28.72 10.38
CA LEU A 908 -56.35 28.09 11.22
C LEU A 908 -56.98 27.64 12.54
N LYS A 909 -56.91 26.33 12.82
CA LYS A 909 -57.41 25.73 14.06
C LYS A 909 -56.26 25.31 14.96
N VAL A 910 -56.20 25.91 16.15
CA VAL A 910 -55.16 25.68 17.19
C VAL A 910 -55.80 25.48 18.56
N TYR A 911 -55.08 24.98 19.56
CA TYR A 911 -55.61 24.92 20.93
C TYR A 911 -55.74 26.34 21.53
N ASP A 912 -56.72 26.54 22.41
CA ASP A 912 -56.97 27.84 23.08
C ASP A 912 -55.71 28.41 23.76
N SER A 913 -54.94 27.53 24.42
CA SER A 913 -53.68 27.88 25.08
C SER A 913 -52.60 28.36 24.11
N SER A 914 -52.71 28.02 22.83
CA SER A 914 -51.70 28.28 21.80
C SER A 914 -51.95 29.54 20.97
N LEU A 915 -53.16 30.13 21.04
CA LEU A 915 -53.56 31.27 20.21
C LEU A 915 -52.55 32.43 20.21
N ASN A 916 -51.99 32.76 21.39
CA ASN A 916 -51.02 33.84 21.52
C ASN A 916 -49.70 33.54 20.80
N SER A 917 -49.25 32.28 20.78
CA SER A 917 -48.03 31.87 20.09
C SER A 917 -48.19 32.05 18.58
N TYR A 918 -49.26 31.49 18.00
CA TYR A 918 -49.51 31.58 16.56
C TYR A 918 -49.82 33.01 16.09
N ALA A 919 -50.41 33.86 16.94
CA ALA A 919 -50.62 35.27 16.61
C ALA A 919 -49.32 36.10 16.57
N ALA A 920 -48.25 35.64 17.24
CA ALA A 920 -46.98 36.35 17.34
C ALA A 920 -45.90 35.85 16.35
N THR A 921 -46.01 34.60 15.87
CA THR A 921 -44.99 33.97 15.03
C THR A 921 -45.14 34.33 13.55
N ASN A 922 -44.02 34.59 12.86
CA ASN A 922 -43.99 34.89 11.43
C ASN A 922 -44.63 33.76 10.60
N TRP A 923 -45.26 34.12 9.49
CA TRP A 923 -46.10 33.27 8.63
C TRP A 923 -47.41 32.81 9.28
N TRP A 924 -47.40 32.39 10.54
CA TRP A 924 -48.62 31.98 11.27
C TRP A 924 -49.54 33.15 11.63
N LYS A 925 -48.97 34.33 11.92
CA LYS A 925 -49.72 35.53 12.27
C LYS A 925 -50.66 36.00 11.15
N ASP A 926 -50.33 35.69 9.90
CA ASP A 926 -51.02 36.16 8.69
C ASP A 926 -52.37 35.44 8.45
N PHE A 927 -52.66 34.37 9.18
CA PHE A 927 -53.99 33.75 9.19
C PHE A 927 -55.01 34.66 9.90
N LEU A 928 -56.02 35.18 9.20
CA LEU A 928 -56.98 36.11 9.81
C LEU A 928 -58.08 35.41 10.62
N GLN A 929 -58.40 34.15 10.27
CA GLN A 929 -59.42 33.34 10.93
C GLN A 929 -58.75 32.30 11.82
N LYS A 930 -58.81 32.49 13.14
CA LYS A 930 -58.25 31.56 14.14
C LYS A 930 -59.37 31.05 15.05
N GLU A 931 -59.58 29.74 15.07
CA GLU A 931 -60.60 29.09 15.90
C GLU A 931 -59.96 28.06 16.85
N PRO A 932 -60.50 27.87 18.06
CA PRO A 932 -60.03 26.80 18.93
C PRO A 932 -60.37 25.41 18.37
N ILE A 933 -59.47 24.46 18.57
CA ILE A 933 -59.75 23.04 18.30
C ILE A 933 -60.80 22.56 19.33
N SER A 934 -62.00 22.26 18.85
CA SER A 934 -63.09 21.67 19.64
C SER A 934 -63.27 20.19 19.29
N GLY A 935 -62.87 19.27 20.18
CA GLY A 935 -63.00 17.82 19.96
C GLY A 935 -61.75 17.15 19.38
N GLU A 936 -61.90 15.92 18.87
CA GLU A 936 -60.81 15.15 18.29
C GLU A 936 -60.33 15.72 16.95
N LEU A 937 -59.03 15.58 16.64
CA LEU A 937 -58.47 15.99 15.35
C LEU A 937 -59.09 15.18 14.21
N PRO A 938 -59.35 15.78 13.04
CA PRO A 938 -59.80 15.02 11.88
C PRO A 938 -58.77 13.96 11.52
N THR A 939 -59.20 12.71 11.38
CA THR A 939 -58.36 11.66 10.84
C THR A 939 -58.50 11.65 9.32
N ALA A 940 -57.42 11.30 8.60
CA ALA A 940 -57.48 11.04 7.17
C ALA A 940 -58.42 9.85 6.83
N ILE A 941 -58.79 9.04 7.84
CA ILE A 941 -59.70 7.89 7.69
C ILE A 941 -61.16 8.36 7.64
N GLY A 942 -61.48 9.17 6.64
CA GLY A 942 -62.83 9.29 6.12
C GLY A 942 -63.16 8.03 5.32
N SER A 943 -63.49 6.93 6.02
CA SER A 943 -63.87 5.60 5.49
C SER A 943 -62.74 4.70 4.95
N VAL A 944 -62.77 3.43 5.36
CA VAL A 944 -62.14 2.34 4.59
C VAL A 944 -62.96 2.18 3.32
N SER A 945 -62.54 2.88 2.26
CA SER A 945 -63.01 2.60 0.91
C SER A 945 -62.28 1.36 0.42
N ILE A 946 -62.94 0.20 0.48
CA ILE A 946 -62.61 -0.91 -0.40
C ILE A 946 -62.90 -0.36 -1.81
N PHE A 947 -61.87 -0.13 -2.62
CA PHE A 947 -62.05 0.27 -4.02
C PHE A 947 -62.92 -0.80 -4.70
N GLY A 948 -64.20 -0.50 -4.85
CA GLY A 948 -65.10 -1.23 -5.72
C GLY A 948 -64.79 -0.82 -7.15
N GLY A 949 -63.93 -1.58 -7.82
CA GLY A 949 -63.60 -1.36 -9.22
C GLY A 949 -62.39 -2.19 -9.65
N GLU A 950 -62.67 -3.29 -10.35
CA GLU A 950 -61.75 -4.27 -10.94
C GLU A 950 -61.15 -5.33 -10.01
N ASN A 951 -61.30 -6.59 -10.40
CA ASN A 951 -60.78 -7.76 -9.68
C ASN A 951 -59.25 -7.77 -9.75
N VAL A 952 -58.59 -7.08 -8.80
CA VAL A 952 -57.15 -7.16 -8.65
C VAL A 952 -56.79 -8.52 -8.06
N ILE A 953 -55.96 -9.28 -8.78
CA ILE A 953 -55.52 -10.61 -8.39
C ILE A 953 -54.11 -10.46 -7.82
N TYR A 954 -53.90 -10.98 -6.62
CA TYR A 954 -52.58 -11.10 -6.01
C TYR A 954 -52.20 -12.57 -5.86
N ASP A 955 -50.93 -12.91 -5.98
CA ASP A 955 -50.45 -14.22 -5.54
C ASP A 955 -50.24 -14.27 -4.02
N LEU A 956 -49.85 -15.43 -3.49
CA LEU A 956 -49.60 -15.61 -2.05
C LEU A 956 -48.38 -14.83 -1.54
N GLN A 957 -47.61 -14.21 -2.44
CA GLN A 957 -46.48 -13.34 -2.13
C GLN A 957 -46.87 -11.86 -2.19
N GLY A 958 -48.15 -11.54 -2.42
CA GLY A 958 -48.66 -10.17 -2.45
C GLY A 958 -48.37 -9.42 -3.77
N ARG A 959 -47.91 -10.12 -4.82
CA ARG A 959 -47.63 -9.51 -6.13
C ARG A 959 -48.89 -9.46 -6.96
N ARG A 960 -49.17 -8.31 -7.59
CA ARG A 960 -50.30 -8.15 -8.53
C ARG A 960 -50.05 -8.96 -9.80
N VAL A 961 -51.01 -9.78 -10.22
CA VAL A 961 -50.91 -10.63 -11.42
C VAL A 961 -52.06 -10.36 -12.40
N GLN A 962 -51.75 -10.32 -13.69
CA GLN A 962 -52.74 -10.00 -14.74
C GLN A 962 -53.55 -11.22 -15.22
N GLN A 963 -53.03 -12.45 -15.08
CA GLN A 963 -53.72 -13.68 -15.46
C GLN A 963 -53.49 -14.81 -14.44
N MET A 964 -54.56 -15.48 -14.03
CA MET A 964 -54.47 -16.62 -13.10
C MET A 964 -54.00 -17.90 -13.81
N GLN A 965 -52.92 -18.52 -13.35
CA GLN A 965 -52.54 -19.90 -13.66
C GLN A 965 -53.10 -20.85 -12.58
N LYS A 966 -52.72 -22.14 -12.59
CA LYS A 966 -53.19 -23.11 -11.59
C LYS A 966 -52.49 -22.82 -10.25
N GLY A 967 -53.25 -22.48 -9.22
CA GLY A 967 -52.65 -21.99 -7.97
C GLY A 967 -53.62 -21.29 -7.02
N VAL A 968 -53.07 -20.74 -5.95
CA VAL A 968 -53.82 -20.02 -4.91
C VAL A 968 -53.56 -18.52 -5.04
N TYR A 969 -54.62 -17.74 -5.06
CA TYR A 969 -54.59 -16.29 -5.26
C TYR A 969 -55.42 -15.59 -4.18
N ILE A 970 -55.15 -14.30 -3.98
CA ILE A 970 -55.98 -13.39 -3.20
C ILE A 970 -56.71 -12.48 -4.19
N ILE A 971 -58.03 -12.58 -4.26
CA ILE A 971 -58.88 -11.73 -5.11
C ILE A 971 -59.87 -11.04 -4.19
N ASN A 972 -59.87 -9.70 -4.19
CA ASN A 972 -60.71 -8.87 -3.33
C ASN A 972 -60.63 -9.29 -1.85
N GLY A 973 -59.41 -9.59 -1.38
CA GLY A 973 -59.14 -10.01 0.01
C GLY A 973 -59.58 -11.43 0.37
N LYS A 974 -60.05 -12.23 -0.60
CA LYS A 974 -60.43 -13.64 -0.38
C LYS A 974 -59.47 -14.58 -1.07
N LYS A 975 -59.11 -15.66 -0.37
CA LYS A 975 -58.34 -16.76 -0.95
C LYS A 975 -59.21 -17.50 -1.99
N VAL A 976 -58.75 -17.51 -3.24
CA VAL A 976 -59.38 -18.18 -4.37
C VAL A 976 -58.38 -19.20 -4.94
N VAL A 977 -58.86 -20.40 -5.27
CA VAL A 977 -58.05 -21.44 -5.91
C VAL A 977 -58.53 -21.59 -7.35
N LYS A 978 -57.61 -21.53 -8.31
CA LYS A 978 -57.88 -21.75 -9.74
C LYS A 978 -57.31 -23.08 -10.22
#